data_AF-A0AAN0RL02-F1
#
_entry.id   AF-A0AAN0RL02-F1
#
_cell.length_a   1.000
_cell.length_b   1.000
_cell.length_c   1.000
_cell.angle_alpha   90.00
_cell.angle_beta   90.00
_cell.angle_gamma   90.00
#
_symmetry.space_group_name_H-M   'P 1'
#
loop_
_entity.id
_entity.type
_entity.pdbx_description
1 polymer ?
#
loop_
_entity_poly.entity_id
_entity_poly.type
_entity_poly.pdbx_seq_one_letter_code
_entity_poly.pdbx_strand_id
1 'polypeptide(L)'
;MFRISDQVWKGMQMSEVMTLLKSATGHALVKSFNGTDITPQPFSTGKLFNVSEEPVSDLQSLSALLQRLENDPKHTVIRGSLTDGKNSPVPRKMEYFTAIPRQWCMIDIDSLAWDGDVSDQQEMVSYAIQQLPVEFQAADCWYHFSSSMGIKAGINVHLWFWLERTCSDNELKAWLSGGPVDMRMFNPIQIHLTANPLFSDGAVDPYPNRSGLFKAGTGISTVTVPSDLAFRSAVASRSSKQRTRGTSGLLDPADIIRDPDTGLAIDDREQLMFLLSTQVMQELVTLEHTPSEEEVTAALWNRFCEEADISVVSDRGPWTVVDAATKARARLHELDSGTYDFVSRSDRTILVAGAGKVKRPKLVGAVEAQSKLDAILRGFFENLAEGANPRAAVRLTMGTGKTKQTIAELKRYLTDKFQHTIEVYVPRHDLADEWEQSLEGINATVIHVYPRTGGKWDEEQNSYPNPIMCQRADYVRDLEQKGHSIYGNACLSRTSGEQCSFFGNCSYLDQFRQSGNDLGVENTIRIYTHASLFLSRNEFERQAEPDLVIIDEAFMSSAVSNMPSMPVGDVTQHIRMDGIPSLGFDLVECLTKHQGDLSYLRDKDIGAFEFNAVSVEGLNPATPFSADTTQSRNVRSAKQYKALTKLLEIAAREIEDQVRDSFGQLVHDNRKTPNNNRKNDIVICEHRPIRVTRSAPVLYLDATADPIITDAYLPALQYHRIDVHQLAMVSQVHDRTGSKNFWNSKIGPEQENLSEPTYDPRHNDLASLITILNAWVKAGESPLVVGNKDLCEFLRDHPRLDTGVAVAHFMSLRGSNAYEDRSVVFITGRNQPPIDEIEQQARAVFGNSGNPLSYDDKENLPLDQVEYCLSARSPHSPAAMTVLSFSDPRIEAVQKQIREAETVQAIARLRLVWADYQKRVFLLSNLPVEMPVDHLIEFNDLMPDRLEMELIRTGDLPLTPPGLEKMRPDLGYAGASARKLFQSDRSKASDPKRLLTQLPTLVRTTVQIATFKAGNERKTTHRHLYLPKDYSGSPTASLYTPWTEAEVLAHLATGWGEGAISELKLEYLYGPEP
;
A
#
# COMPACT_ATOMS: atom_id res chain seq x y z
N MET A 1 -18.82 -1.38 48.38
CA MET A 1 -18.82 -0.39 49.49
C MET A 1 -17.35 -0.20 49.84
N PHE A 2 -16.59 0.61 49.10
CA PHE A 2 -16.37 2.04 49.36
C PHE A 2 -16.59 2.87 48.08
N ARG A 3 -17.54 3.81 48.11
CA ARG A 3 -17.68 4.87 47.11
C ARG A 3 -16.80 6.04 47.57
N ILE A 4 -15.68 6.26 46.91
CA ILE A 4 -14.99 7.56 46.96
C ILE A 4 -15.81 8.49 46.07
N SER A 5 -16.32 9.58 46.64
CA SER A 5 -17.23 10.49 45.94
C SER A 5 -16.49 11.32 44.88
N ASP A 6 -17.13 11.51 43.71
CA ASP A 6 -16.69 12.40 42.61
C ASP A 6 -16.40 13.86 43.03
N GLN A 7 -16.77 14.26 44.24
CA GLN A 7 -16.42 15.57 44.81
C GLN A 7 -14.98 15.67 45.33
N VAL A 8 -14.27 14.57 45.60
CA VAL A 8 -12.85 14.62 46.03
C VAL A 8 -11.91 14.83 44.84
N TRP A 9 -12.30 14.42 43.63
CA TRP A 9 -11.53 14.67 42.41
C TRP A 9 -11.68 16.10 41.86
N LYS A 10 -12.80 16.78 42.16
CA LYS A 10 -13.06 18.16 41.70
C LYS A 10 -12.32 19.26 42.48
N GLY A 11 -11.46 18.91 43.44
CA GLY A 11 -10.76 19.86 44.33
C GLY A 11 -9.23 19.80 44.33
N MET A 12 -8.59 18.90 43.56
CA MET A 12 -7.13 18.89 43.37
C MET A 12 -6.82 19.28 41.93
N GLN A 13 -6.83 20.58 41.63
CA GLN A 13 -6.00 21.11 40.55
C GLN A 13 -4.55 20.83 40.96
N MET A 14 -4.00 19.67 40.56
CA MET A 14 -2.56 19.52 40.54
C MET A 14 -2.06 20.58 39.55
N SER A 15 -1.22 21.50 40.02
CA SER A 15 -0.53 22.44 39.14
C SER A 15 0.29 21.63 38.15
N GLU A 16 0.22 21.98 36.86
CA GLU A 16 1.11 21.39 35.87
C GLU A 16 2.56 21.75 36.23
N VAL A 17 3.49 20.85 35.92
CA VAL A 17 4.91 21.04 36.23
C VAL A 17 5.78 20.81 35.01
N MET A 18 6.97 21.39 35.01
CA MET A 18 8.05 21.06 34.08
C MET A 18 9.12 20.29 34.82
N THR A 19 9.48 19.12 34.29
CA THR A 19 10.58 18.30 34.82
C THR A 19 11.91 18.81 34.26
N LEU A 20 12.77 19.29 35.16
CA LEU A 20 14.08 19.84 34.87
C LEU A 20 15.16 18.83 35.24
N LEU A 21 16.10 18.63 34.32
CA LEU A 21 17.30 17.85 34.55
C LEU A 21 18.50 18.79 34.65
N LYS A 22 19.25 18.69 35.75
CA LYS A 22 20.52 19.39 35.94
C LYS A 22 21.68 18.41 35.89
N SER A 23 22.71 18.68 35.09
CA SER A 23 23.89 17.82 35.01
C SER A 23 24.55 17.63 36.39
N ALA A 24 24.63 16.39 36.87
CA ALA A 24 25.22 16.09 38.18
C ALA A 24 26.75 16.26 38.18
N THR A 25 27.39 16.09 37.02
CA THR A 25 28.83 16.27 36.84
C THR A 25 29.22 17.70 36.46
N GLY A 26 28.23 18.60 36.34
CA GLY A 26 28.45 19.98 35.91
C GLY A 26 28.73 20.15 34.42
N HIS A 27 28.53 19.09 33.61
CA HIS A 27 28.62 19.14 32.16
C HIS A 27 27.63 20.14 31.57
N ALA A 28 28.05 20.86 30.53
CA ALA A 28 27.19 21.81 29.84
C ALA A 28 26.23 21.06 28.89
N LEU A 29 24.93 21.18 29.12
CA LEU A 29 23.84 20.63 28.31
C LEU A 29 23.46 21.62 27.21
N VAL A 30 24.46 22.05 26.45
CA VAL A 30 24.30 23.02 25.38
C VAL A 30 25.31 22.73 24.27
N LYS A 31 24.93 23.01 23.02
CA LYS A 31 25.86 22.90 21.90
C LYS A 31 26.90 24.02 21.97
N SER A 32 28.15 23.68 21.68
CA SER A 32 29.27 24.62 21.68
C SER A 32 29.99 24.65 20.33
N PHE A 33 30.56 25.80 20.01
CA PHE A 33 31.24 26.07 18.75
C PHE A 33 32.55 26.82 19.01
N ASN A 34 33.60 26.44 18.26
CA ASN A 34 34.94 27.01 18.42
C ASN A 34 35.51 27.53 17.10
N GLY A 35 36.42 28.50 17.21
CA GLY A 35 37.17 29.04 16.08
C GLY A 35 36.37 29.97 15.19
N THR A 36 37.07 30.71 14.34
CA THR A 36 36.46 31.67 13.40
C THR A 36 35.52 31.01 12.39
N ASP A 37 35.72 29.72 12.14
CA ASP A 37 34.91 28.93 11.20
C ASP A 37 33.65 28.33 11.86
N ILE A 38 33.40 28.63 13.14
CA ILE A 38 32.24 28.15 13.92
C ILE A 38 32.14 26.62 13.89
N THR A 39 33.25 25.95 14.22
CA THR A 39 33.33 24.49 14.18
C THR A 39 32.58 23.87 15.36
N PRO A 40 31.57 23.00 15.12
CA PRO A 40 30.81 22.36 16.18
C PRO A 40 31.71 21.46 17.03
N GLN A 41 31.53 21.49 18.34
CA GLN A 41 32.23 20.64 19.29
C GLN A 41 31.40 19.40 19.65
N PRO A 42 32.05 18.31 20.11
CA PRO A 42 31.34 17.14 20.61
C PRO A 42 30.33 17.52 21.70
N PHE A 43 29.06 17.24 21.44
CA PHE A 43 27.99 17.43 22.41
C PHE A 43 27.74 16.12 23.16
N SER A 44 27.86 16.15 24.49
CA SER A 44 27.48 15.02 25.34
C SER A 44 26.26 15.39 26.17
N THR A 45 25.27 14.51 26.21
CA THR A 45 24.10 14.75 27.06
C THR A 45 24.42 14.54 28.55
N GLY A 46 25.62 14.09 28.93
CA GLY A 46 25.92 13.67 30.30
C GLY A 46 25.26 12.34 30.68
N LYS A 47 25.73 11.72 31.78
CA LYS A 47 25.30 10.37 32.23
C LYS A 47 24.37 10.37 33.44
N LEU A 48 24.48 11.35 34.33
CA LEU A 48 23.75 11.43 35.60
C LEU A 48 23.17 12.84 35.78
N PHE A 49 21.92 12.90 36.24
CA PHE A 49 21.16 14.14 36.37
C PHE A 49 20.51 14.26 37.72
N ASN A 50 20.54 15.48 38.27
CA ASN A 50 19.66 15.86 39.35
C ASN A 50 18.30 16.26 38.78
N VAL A 51 17.21 15.74 39.37
CA VAL A 51 15.84 15.98 38.89
C VAL A 51 15.13 16.96 39.83
N SER A 52 14.47 17.96 39.26
CA SER A 52 13.57 18.87 39.97
C SER A 52 12.32 19.15 39.13
N GLU A 53 11.23 19.53 39.77
CA GLU A 53 9.99 19.91 39.09
C GLU A 53 9.62 21.34 39.45
N GLU A 54 9.20 22.12 38.46
CA GLU A 54 8.79 23.51 38.65
C GLU A 54 7.38 23.75 38.12
N PRO A 55 6.50 24.43 38.90
CA PRO A 55 5.12 24.64 38.52
C PRO A 55 4.96 25.68 37.40
N VAL A 56 4.05 25.40 36.48
CA VAL A 56 3.61 26.29 35.40
C VAL A 56 2.08 26.21 35.28
N SER A 57 1.41 27.32 34.96
CA SER A 57 -0.06 27.39 34.92
C SER A 57 -0.64 27.95 33.63
N ASP A 58 0.19 28.58 32.80
CA ASP A 58 -0.19 29.25 31.56
C ASP A 58 1.06 29.53 30.70
N LEU A 59 0.85 30.08 29.50
CA LEU A 59 1.93 30.47 28.59
C LEU A 59 2.88 31.50 29.22
N GLN A 60 2.40 32.41 30.07
CA GLN A 60 3.21 33.46 30.69
C GLN A 60 4.20 32.89 31.72
N SER A 61 3.73 32.02 32.62
CA SER A 61 4.58 31.32 33.60
C SER A 61 5.56 30.35 32.92
N LEU A 62 5.12 29.66 31.86
CA LEU A 62 6.00 28.85 31.00
C LEU A 62 7.11 29.70 30.35
N SER A 63 6.74 30.82 29.75
CA SER A 63 7.70 31.75 29.09
C SER A 63 8.71 32.31 30.08
N ALA A 64 8.27 32.70 31.29
CA ALA A 64 9.15 33.21 32.34
C ALA A 64 10.17 32.15 32.81
N LEU A 65 9.74 30.89 32.91
CA LEU A 65 10.63 29.77 33.23
C LEU A 65 11.67 29.55 32.11
N LEU A 66 11.23 29.50 30.85
CA LEU A 66 12.12 29.31 29.69
C LEU A 66 13.15 30.44 29.56
N GLN A 67 12.73 31.70 29.74
CA GLN A 67 13.62 32.85 29.75
C GLN A 67 14.70 32.77 30.84
N ARG A 68 14.40 32.17 31.99
CA ARG A 68 15.41 31.96 33.04
C ARG A 68 16.38 30.84 32.67
N LEU A 69 15.88 29.76 32.06
CA LEU A 69 16.69 28.60 31.68
C LEU A 69 17.64 28.88 30.52
N GLU A 70 17.33 29.84 29.65
CA GLU A 70 18.17 30.15 28.47
C GLU A 70 19.61 30.58 28.81
N ASN A 71 19.81 31.06 30.05
CA ASN A 71 21.10 31.52 30.55
C ASN A 71 21.78 30.50 31.48
N ASP A 72 21.21 29.30 31.68
CA ASP A 72 21.79 28.25 32.51
C ASP A 72 22.15 27.01 31.66
N PRO A 73 23.42 26.87 31.23
CA PRO A 73 23.84 25.79 30.35
C PRO A 73 23.90 24.43 31.03
N LYS A 74 23.53 24.29 32.31
CA LYS A 74 23.56 23.00 33.03
C LYS A 74 22.20 22.35 33.14
N HIS A 75 21.14 23.00 32.64
CA HIS A 75 19.77 22.51 32.72
C HIS A 75 19.19 22.17 31.35
N THR A 76 18.26 21.23 31.34
CA THR A 76 17.41 20.89 30.20
C THR A 76 16.05 20.45 30.71
N VAL A 77 15.05 20.46 29.83
CA VAL A 77 13.70 20.01 30.13
C VAL A 77 13.49 18.61 29.54
N ILE A 78 12.69 17.78 30.20
CA ILE A 78 12.13 16.56 29.61
C ILE A 78 10.61 16.52 29.86
N ARG A 79 9.90 15.69 29.09
CA ARG A 79 8.45 15.49 29.28
C ARG A 79 8.12 14.48 30.37
N GLY A 80 8.91 13.43 30.53
CA GLY A 80 8.66 12.37 31.52
C GLY A 80 8.82 12.85 32.96
N SER A 81 8.12 12.20 33.88
CA SER A 81 8.29 12.40 35.33
C SER A 81 9.24 11.35 35.91
N LEU A 82 9.92 11.66 37.01
CA LEU A 82 10.71 10.66 37.74
C LEU A 82 9.79 9.55 38.26
N THR A 83 10.16 8.29 38.02
CA THR A 83 9.39 7.14 38.51
C THR A 83 9.35 7.10 40.04
N ASP A 84 8.19 6.79 40.62
CA ASP A 84 8.00 6.68 42.07
C ASP A 84 9.06 5.77 42.72
N GLY A 85 9.65 6.25 43.81
CA GLY A 85 10.66 5.52 44.59
C GLY A 85 12.09 5.54 44.02
N LYS A 86 12.33 6.16 42.86
CA LYS A 86 13.69 6.44 42.38
C LYS A 86 14.23 7.74 43.00
N ASN A 87 15.50 7.74 43.41
CA ASN A 87 16.14 8.91 44.02
C ASN A 87 17.18 9.53 43.08
N SER A 88 17.12 10.85 42.95
CA SER A 88 18.10 11.67 42.23
C SER A 88 19.47 11.67 42.93
N PRO A 89 20.62 11.61 42.21
CA PRO A 89 20.75 11.68 40.75
C PRO A 89 20.50 10.35 40.03
N VAL A 90 19.89 10.42 38.84
CA VAL A 90 19.53 9.25 38.03
C VAL A 90 20.10 9.34 36.61
N PRO A 91 20.32 8.22 35.91
CA PRO A 91 20.60 8.24 34.49
C PRO A 91 19.33 8.51 33.67
N ARG A 92 19.49 9.14 32.50
CA ARG A 92 18.40 9.43 31.56
C ARG A 92 18.04 8.17 30.75
N LYS A 93 17.32 7.25 31.38
CA LYS A 93 16.83 6.00 30.79
C LYS A 93 15.35 5.80 31.13
N MET A 94 14.61 5.10 30.26
CA MET A 94 13.18 4.81 30.45
C MET A 94 12.86 4.05 31.75
N GLU A 95 13.84 3.38 32.36
CA GLU A 95 13.67 2.73 33.68
C GLU A 95 13.44 3.73 34.84
N TYR A 96 13.91 4.97 34.70
CA TYR A 96 13.86 6.00 35.75
C TYR A 96 12.80 7.06 35.51
N PHE A 97 12.19 7.09 34.33
CA PHE A 97 11.20 8.10 33.96
C PHE A 97 9.96 7.45 33.36
N THR A 98 8.79 7.90 33.80
CA THR A 98 7.50 7.49 33.24
C THR A 98 6.95 8.54 32.29
N ALA A 99 6.27 8.08 31.23
CA ALA A 99 5.53 8.96 30.34
C ALA A 99 4.30 9.52 31.06
N ILE A 100 4.14 10.84 31.09
CA ILE A 100 2.96 11.50 31.64
C ILE A 100 2.39 12.54 30.67
N PRO A 101 1.06 12.66 30.51
CA PRO A 101 0.46 13.73 29.72
C PRO A 101 0.84 15.11 30.26
N ARG A 102 1.15 16.06 29.37
CA ARG A 102 1.52 17.44 29.73
C ARG A 102 0.58 18.45 29.09
N GLN A 103 0.30 19.54 29.79
CA GLN A 103 -0.46 20.69 29.29
C GLN A 103 0.39 21.68 28.47
N TRP A 104 1.65 21.35 28.21
CA TRP A 104 2.53 22.11 27.33
C TRP A 104 3.18 21.16 26.30
N CYS A 105 3.62 21.72 25.19
CA CYS A 105 4.49 21.02 24.24
C CYS A 105 5.56 21.94 23.66
N MET A 106 6.72 21.37 23.35
CA MET A 106 7.76 22.00 22.54
C MET A 106 7.76 21.31 21.18
N ILE A 107 7.70 22.12 20.12
CA ILE A 107 7.77 21.71 18.72
C ILE A 107 9.13 22.14 18.20
N ASP A 108 9.96 21.18 17.80
CA ASP A 108 11.27 21.44 17.20
C ASP A 108 11.15 21.37 15.67
N ILE A 109 11.53 22.47 15.01
CA ILE A 109 11.58 22.62 13.57
C ILE A 109 13.03 22.86 13.17
N ASP A 110 13.60 21.93 12.41
CA ASP A 110 14.97 21.97 11.94
C ASP A 110 15.04 22.19 10.42
N SER A 111 15.88 23.14 9.99
CA SER A 111 16.23 23.41 8.59
C SER A 111 15.02 23.63 7.66
N LEU A 112 13.95 24.26 8.17
CA LEU A 112 12.79 24.63 7.36
C LEU A 112 13.22 25.66 6.30
N ALA A 113 12.96 25.35 5.03
CA ALA A 113 13.38 26.21 3.92
C ALA A 113 12.78 27.62 4.03
N TRP A 114 13.64 28.63 3.97
CA TRP A 114 13.32 30.05 4.12
C TRP A 114 14.14 30.88 3.13
N ASP A 115 13.47 31.76 2.40
CA ASP A 115 14.04 32.66 1.39
C ASP A 115 13.75 34.15 1.66
N GLY A 116 13.05 34.46 2.75
CA GLY A 116 12.85 35.83 3.24
C GLY A 116 14.04 36.38 4.03
N ASP A 117 13.85 37.56 4.64
CA ASP A 117 14.89 38.22 5.43
C ASP A 117 15.12 37.48 6.75
N VAL A 118 16.34 36.99 6.97
CA VAL A 118 16.72 36.29 8.21
C VAL A 118 16.76 37.21 9.44
N SER A 119 16.75 38.52 9.24
CA SER A 119 16.67 39.51 10.32
C SER A 119 15.24 39.73 10.82
N ASP A 120 14.22 39.38 10.02
CA ASP A 120 12.82 39.46 10.44
C ASP A 120 12.38 38.20 11.18
N GLN A 121 12.64 38.20 12.49
CA GLN A 121 12.26 37.11 13.38
C GLN A 121 10.75 36.85 13.41
N GLN A 122 9.93 37.89 13.30
CA GLN A 122 8.48 37.75 13.39
C GLN A 122 7.94 37.03 12.15
N GLU A 123 8.41 37.43 10.97
CA GLU A 123 8.03 36.77 9.72
C GLU A 123 8.49 35.31 9.68
N MET A 124 9.73 35.03 10.10
CA MET A 124 10.25 33.67 10.19
C MET A 124 9.44 32.76 11.11
N VAL A 125 9.12 33.24 12.33
CA VAL A 125 8.34 32.47 13.31
C VAL A 125 6.92 32.26 12.80
N SER A 126 6.30 33.30 12.21
CA SER A 126 4.98 33.19 11.59
C SER A 126 4.95 32.14 10.48
N TYR A 127 5.94 32.16 9.57
CA TYR A 127 6.05 31.19 8.50
C TYR A 127 6.24 29.76 9.02
N ALA A 128 7.05 29.56 10.06
CA ALA A 128 7.22 28.25 10.68
C ALA A 128 5.91 27.72 11.30
N ILE A 129 5.14 28.58 11.98
CA ILE A 129 3.85 28.25 12.58
C ILE A 129 2.80 27.90 11.52
N GLN A 130 2.80 28.57 10.37
CA GLN A 130 1.88 28.28 9.26
C GLN A 130 2.01 26.84 8.73
N GLN A 131 3.14 26.17 8.97
CA GLN A 131 3.35 24.77 8.59
C GLN A 131 2.72 23.76 9.58
N LEU A 132 2.22 24.24 10.73
CA LEU A 132 1.60 23.43 11.78
C LEU A 132 0.08 23.30 11.59
N PRO A 133 -0.61 22.38 12.30
CA PRO A 133 -2.07 22.31 12.30
C PRO A 133 -2.72 23.65 12.65
N VAL A 134 -3.91 23.90 12.10
CA VAL A 134 -4.62 25.20 12.19
C VAL A 134 -4.81 25.68 13.63
N GLU A 135 -4.95 24.76 14.59
CA GLU A 135 -5.10 25.09 16.01
C GLU A 135 -3.89 25.82 16.59
N PHE A 136 -2.67 25.54 16.09
CA PHE A 136 -1.44 26.21 16.51
C PHE A 136 -1.27 27.58 15.83
N GLN A 137 -1.81 27.74 14.62
CA GLN A 137 -1.65 28.96 13.82
C GLN A 137 -2.31 30.18 14.47
N ALA A 138 -3.38 29.94 15.22
CA ALA A 138 -4.13 30.98 15.91
C ALA A 138 -3.60 31.28 17.31
N ALA A 139 -2.61 30.57 17.85
CA ALA A 139 -2.19 30.69 19.24
C ALA A 139 -0.85 31.42 19.41
N ASP A 140 -0.74 32.24 20.45
CA ASP A 140 0.52 32.81 20.92
C ASP A 140 1.45 31.69 21.43
N CYS A 141 2.77 31.88 21.28
CA CYS A 141 3.76 30.89 21.73
C CYS A 141 5.07 31.55 22.16
N TRP A 142 5.89 30.83 22.93
CA TRP A 142 7.28 31.21 23.17
C TRP A 142 8.18 30.57 22.12
N TYR A 143 8.94 31.37 21.40
CA TYR A 143 9.92 30.86 20.43
C TYR A 143 11.34 30.90 21.02
N HIS A 144 12.17 29.95 20.59
CA HIS A 144 13.61 29.95 20.86
C HIS A 144 14.35 29.38 19.65
N PHE A 145 15.10 30.22 18.93
CA PHE A 145 15.95 29.82 17.82
C PHE A 145 17.05 28.88 18.31
N SER A 146 17.06 27.66 17.76
CA SER A 146 17.93 26.59 18.23
C SER A 146 19.41 26.94 18.01
N SER A 147 20.32 26.22 18.66
CA SER A 147 21.77 26.43 18.51
C SER A 147 22.26 26.35 17.06
N SER A 148 21.51 25.70 16.17
CA SER A 148 21.84 25.59 14.75
C SER A 148 21.47 26.84 13.95
N MET A 149 20.61 27.73 14.46
CA MET A 149 20.19 28.95 13.74
C MET A 149 21.38 29.87 13.46
N GLY A 150 21.51 30.28 12.19
CA GLY A 150 22.64 31.06 11.68
C GLY A 150 23.88 30.22 11.31
N ILE A 151 23.86 28.90 11.58
CA ILE A 151 24.94 27.96 11.28
C ILE A 151 24.48 26.96 10.21
N LYS A 152 23.30 26.36 10.41
CA LYS A 152 22.59 25.57 9.40
C LYS A 152 21.65 26.47 8.59
N ALA A 153 21.44 26.11 7.33
CA ALA A 153 20.49 26.79 6.47
C ALA A 153 19.04 26.60 6.94
N GLY A 154 18.16 27.54 6.57
CA GLY A 154 16.74 27.52 6.92
C GLY A 154 16.45 27.97 8.36
N ILE A 155 15.16 27.91 8.71
CA ILE A 155 14.67 28.23 10.05
C ILE A 155 14.92 27.02 10.96
N ASN A 156 15.59 27.26 12.09
CA ASN A 156 15.83 26.27 13.12
C ASN A 156 15.30 26.83 14.45
N VAL A 157 14.14 26.36 14.92
CA VAL A 157 13.39 27.01 16.02
C VAL A 157 12.62 26.00 16.88
N HIS A 158 12.63 26.23 18.19
CA HIS A 158 11.77 25.57 19.16
C HIS A 158 10.55 26.46 19.44
N LEU A 159 9.34 25.92 19.29
CA LEU A 159 8.08 26.62 19.57
C LEU A 159 7.38 25.96 20.76
N TRP A 160 7.13 26.74 21.82
CA TRP A 160 6.53 26.28 23.06
C TRP A 160 5.09 26.79 23.18
N PHE A 161 4.15 25.86 23.29
CA PHE A 161 2.72 26.15 23.36
C PHE A 161 2.11 25.67 24.69
N TRP A 162 1.10 26.43 25.15
CA TRP A 162 0.20 26.01 26.22
C TRP A 162 -1.05 25.36 25.62
N LEU A 163 -1.49 24.23 26.16
CA LEU A 163 -2.58 23.41 25.63
C LEU A 163 -3.84 23.55 26.49
N GLU A 164 -5.01 23.44 25.87
CA GLU A 164 -6.31 23.48 26.56
C GLU A 164 -6.45 22.41 27.65
N ARG A 165 -5.87 21.23 27.41
CA ARG A 165 -5.79 20.12 28.35
C ARG A 165 -4.44 19.41 28.26
N THR A 166 -4.15 18.56 29.22
CA THR A 166 -3.00 17.66 29.12
C THR A 166 -3.15 16.74 27.90
N CYS A 167 -2.06 16.55 27.18
CA CYS A 167 -1.96 15.67 26.02
C CYS A 167 -0.83 14.67 26.23
N SER A 168 -1.11 13.40 25.94
CA SER A 168 -0.10 12.33 25.93
C SER A 168 0.88 12.49 24.77
N ASP A 169 2.03 11.86 24.89
CA ASP A 169 3.05 11.81 23.84
C ASP A 169 2.52 11.23 22.53
N ASN A 170 1.68 10.19 22.60
CA ASN A 170 1.05 9.58 21.43
C ASN A 170 0.03 10.50 20.76
N GLU A 171 -0.72 11.27 21.54
CA GLU A 171 -1.63 12.30 20.99
C GLU A 171 -0.85 13.38 20.25
N LEU A 172 0.25 13.90 20.83
CA LEU A 172 1.08 14.90 20.16
C LEU A 172 1.72 14.35 18.87
N LYS A 173 2.23 13.12 18.90
CA LYS A 173 2.73 12.43 17.69
C LYS A 173 1.62 12.32 16.64
N ALA A 174 0.40 11.92 17.01
CA ALA A 174 -0.72 11.80 16.07
C ALA A 174 -1.23 13.15 15.53
N TRP A 175 -1.14 14.22 16.34
CA TRP A 175 -1.57 15.57 15.94
C TRP A 175 -0.60 16.19 14.93
N LEU A 176 0.70 16.09 15.24
CA LEU A 176 1.79 16.75 14.51
C LEU A 176 2.40 15.86 13.41
N SER A 177 2.07 14.56 13.34
CA SER A 177 2.57 13.60 12.35
C SER A 177 2.35 14.06 10.91
N GLY A 178 3.43 14.41 10.19
CA GLY A 178 3.41 14.92 8.81
C GLY A 178 3.66 16.43 8.69
N GLY A 179 3.88 17.13 9.80
CA GLY A 179 4.47 18.49 9.81
C GLY A 179 6.00 18.44 9.85
N PRO A 180 6.70 19.58 9.69
CA PRO A 180 8.16 19.67 9.76
C PRO A 180 8.68 19.60 11.22
N VAL A 181 8.20 18.60 11.98
CA VAL A 181 8.39 18.50 13.43
C VAL A 181 9.23 17.28 13.77
N ASP A 182 10.21 17.43 14.66
CA ASP A 182 10.92 16.28 15.23
C ASP A 182 10.06 15.54 16.26
N MET A 183 9.49 14.39 15.85
CA MET A 183 8.63 13.55 16.69
C MET A 183 9.32 13.01 17.94
N ARG A 184 10.66 13.00 17.98
CA ARG A 184 11.44 12.55 19.15
C ARG A 184 11.21 13.45 20.36
N MET A 185 10.82 14.71 20.15
CA MET A 185 10.51 15.65 21.24
C MET A 185 9.33 15.18 22.10
N PHE A 186 8.53 14.23 21.61
CA PHE A 186 7.45 13.57 22.33
C PHE A 186 7.87 12.19 22.86
N ASN A 187 9.17 11.93 23.03
CA ASN A 187 9.66 10.80 23.81
C ASN A 187 9.91 11.28 25.26
N PRO A 188 9.51 10.51 26.30
CA PRO A 188 9.53 10.99 27.69
C PRO A 188 10.90 11.48 28.18
N ILE A 189 11.98 10.84 27.71
CA ILE A 189 13.35 11.13 28.12
C ILE A 189 14.12 11.98 27.12
N GLN A 190 13.49 12.47 26.05
CA GLN A 190 14.17 13.33 25.09
C GLN A 190 14.44 14.69 25.72
N ILE A 191 15.68 15.17 25.59
CA ILE A 191 16.07 16.46 26.12
C ILE A 191 15.53 17.58 25.23
N HIS A 192 14.92 18.58 25.86
CA HIS A 192 14.53 19.84 25.23
C HIS A 192 15.58 20.87 25.63
N LEU A 193 16.45 21.23 24.68
CA LEU A 193 17.50 22.22 24.93
C LEU A 193 16.87 23.60 25.07
N THR A 194 17.11 24.23 26.22
CA THR A 194 16.60 25.56 26.55
C THR A 194 17.70 26.62 26.61
N ALA A 195 18.95 26.23 26.84
CA ALA A 195 20.10 27.13 26.96
C ALA A 195 20.59 27.69 25.61
N ASN A 196 21.08 28.93 25.62
CA ASN A 196 21.73 29.55 24.46
C ASN A 196 23.10 28.93 24.16
N PRO A 197 23.45 28.70 22.88
CA PRO A 197 24.72 28.10 22.46
C PRO A 197 25.96 28.81 23.03
N LEU A 198 27.02 28.04 23.27
CA LEU A 198 28.30 28.59 23.72
C LEU A 198 29.27 28.76 22.55
N PHE A 199 29.87 29.94 22.43
CA PHE A 199 30.89 30.23 21.43
C PHE A 199 32.20 30.57 22.14
N SER A 200 33.27 29.86 21.78
CA SER A 200 34.61 30.03 22.37
C SER A 200 35.70 30.14 21.31
N ASP A 201 36.91 30.50 21.73
CA ASP A 201 38.11 30.55 20.88
C ASP A 201 37.94 31.38 19.59
N GLY A 202 37.28 32.53 19.71
CA GLY A 202 37.06 33.47 18.60
C GLY A 202 35.81 33.21 17.76
N ALA A 203 35.04 32.18 18.06
CA ALA A 203 33.71 31.99 17.47
C ALA A 203 32.75 33.10 17.97
N VAL A 204 31.94 33.65 17.07
CA VAL A 204 30.93 34.68 17.37
C VAL A 204 29.57 34.11 17.02
N ASP A 205 28.58 34.32 17.90
CA ASP A 205 27.21 33.89 17.64
C ASP A 205 26.67 34.61 16.38
N PRO A 206 26.34 33.88 15.30
CA PRO A 206 25.77 34.48 14.10
C PRO A 206 24.34 35.02 14.33
N TYR A 207 23.69 34.69 15.46
CA TYR A 207 22.30 35.03 15.74
C TYR A 207 22.04 35.27 17.26
N PRO A 208 22.49 36.39 17.84
CA PRO A 208 22.51 36.58 19.30
C PRO A 208 21.13 36.76 19.97
N ASN A 209 20.11 37.24 19.25
CA ASN A 209 18.75 37.41 19.79
C ASN A 209 17.91 36.18 19.45
N ARG A 210 17.76 35.25 20.38
CA ARG A 210 17.24 33.90 20.08
C ARG A 210 15.82 33.64 20.54
N SER A 211 15.28 34.36 21.51
CA SER A 211 14.01 33.99 22.15
C SER A 211 13.03 35.15 22.32
N GLY A 212 11.75 34.83 22.47
CA GLY A 212 10.71 35.81 22.79
C GLY A 212 9.30 35.24 22.77
N LEU A 213 8.33 36.08 23.15
CA LEU A 213 6.91 35.78 23.02
C LEU A 213 6.43 36.22 21.63
N PHE A 214 5.96 35.27 20.83
CA PHE A 214 5.30 35.51 19.56
C PHE A 214 3.80 35.72 19.78
N LYS A 215 3.23 36.73 19.12
CA LYS A 215 1.79 37.02 19.17
C LYS A 215 1.15 36.75 17.82
N ALA A 216 0.22 35.80 17.78
CA ALA A 216 -0.49 35.43 16.55
C ALA A 216 -1.50 36.49 16.10
N GLY A 217 -1.85 37.45 16.97
CA GLY A 217 -2.76 38.56 16.66
C GLY A 217 -4.24 38.27 16.93
N THR A 218 -4.59 37.03 17.31
CA THR A 218 -5.94 36.58 17.67
C THR A 218 -6.28 36.84 19.15
N GLY A 219 -5.25 37.02 19.99
CA GLY A 219 -5.39 37.10 21.46
C GLY A 219 -5.60 35.75 22.15
N ILE A 220 -5.39 34.64 21.44
CA ILE A 220 -5.51 33.28 21.99
C ILE A 220 -4.13 32.83 22.49
N SER A 221 -4.00 32.53 23.78
CA SER A 221 -2.73 32.05 24.38
C SER A 221 -2.71 30.55 24.67
N THR A 222 -3.77 29.84 24.29
CA THR A 222 -3.98 28.42 24.58
C THR A 222 -4.42 27.73 23.30
N VAL A 223 -3.71 26.67 22.91
CA VAL A 223 -4.04 25.85 21.75
C VAL A 223 -5.25 24.97 22.08
N THR A 224 -6.32 25.11 21.31
CA THR A 224 -7.50 24.24 21.38
C THR A 224 -7.14 22.83 20.95
N VAL A 225 -7.52 21.83 21.75
CA VAL A 225 -7.20 20.43 21.43
C VAL A 225 -8.34 19.79 20.65
N PRO A 226 -8.10 19.21 19.45
CA PRO A 226 -9.14 18.57 18.66
C PRO A 226 -9.90 17.51 19.45
N SER A 227 -11.23 17.54 19.37
CA SER A 227 -12.10 16.62 20.12
C SER A 227 -11.92 15.15 19.73
N ASP A 228 -11.44 14.89 18.52
CA ASP A 228 -11.19 13.56 17.97
C ASP A 228 -9.75 13.06 18.18
N LEU A 229 -8.87 13.87 18.79
CA LEU A 229 -7.44 13.57 18.87
C LEU A 229 -7.14 12.25 19.61
N ALA A 230 -7.86 11.99 20.71
CA ALA A 230 -7.70 10.75 21.47
C ALA A 230 -8.09 9.52 20.62
N PHE A 231 -9.13 9.64 19.80
CA PHE A 231 -9.54 8.58 18.87
C PHE A 231 -8.48 8.36 17.79
N ARG A 232 -7.99 9.43 17.15
CA ARG A 232 -6.90 9.38 16.17
C ARG A 232 -5.65 8.71 16.74
N SER A 233 -5.26 9.08 17.96
CA SER A 233 -4.13 8.47 18.67
C SER A 233 -4.34 6.98 18.95
N ALA A 234 -5.56 6.58 19.35
CA ALA A 234 -5.88 5.18 19.61
C ALA A 234 -5.83 4.33 18.33
N VAL A 235 -6.32 4.86 17.20
CA VAL A 235 -6.23 4.21 15.89
C VAL A 235 -4.78 4.03 15.47
N ALA A 236 -3.98 5.09 15.54
CA ALA A 236 -2.55 5.05 15.21
C ALA A 236 -1.80 4.02 16.08
N SER A 237 -2.06 4.01 17.39
CA SER A 237 -1.45 3.05 18.33
C SER A 237 -1.85 1.60 18.03
N ARG A 238 -3.11 1.34 17.67
CA ARG A 238 -3.56 -0.01 17.26
C ARG A 238 -2.87 -0.45 15.98
N SER A 239 -2.76 0.44 14.98
CA SER A 239 -2.11 0.12 13.70
C SER A 239 -0.60 -0.13 13.83
N SER A 240 0.06 0.45 14.84
CA SER A 240 1.48 0.23 15.10
C SER A 240 1.78 -0.99 15.96
N LYS A 241 0.76 -1.62 16.56
CA LYS A 241 0.96 -2.82 17.38
C LYS A 241 1.04 -4.04 16.49
N GLN A 242 2.07 -4.83 16.72
CA GLN A 242 2.23 -6.14 16.09
C GLN A 242 1.05 -7.05 16.47
N ARG A 243 0.46 -7.71 15.49
CA ARG A 243 -0.50 -8.79 15.70
C ARG A 243 0.19 -9.95 16.41
N THR A 244 -0.47 -10.50 17.42
CA THR A 244 0.01 -11.71 18.08
C THR A 244 -0.18 -12.93 17.17
N ARG A 245 0.50 -14.02 17.50
CA ARG A 245 0.40 -15.29 16.78
C ARG A 245 0.48 -16.46 17.74
N GLY A 246 -0.18 -17.55 17.38
CA GLY A 246 -0.03 -18.83 18.08
C GLY A 246 1.29 -19.52 17.76
N THR A 247 1.54 -20.65 18.44
CA THR A 247 2.74 -21.48 18.28
C THR A 247 2.94 -22.03 16.86
N SER A 248 1.86 -22.21 16.09
CA SER A 248 1.91 -22.63 14.69
C SER A 248 2.36 -21.53 13.71
N GLY A 249 2.55 -20.29 14.19
CA GLY A 249 2.91 -19.14 13.35
C GLY A 249 1.72 -18.47 12.64
N LEU A 250 0.49 -18.93 12.89
CA LEU A 250 -0.73 -18.27 12.43
C LEU A 250 -1.01 -17.02 13.27
N LEU A 251 -1.17 -15.88 12.59
CA LEU A 251 -1.55 -14.61 13.18
C LEU A 251 -2.94 -14.69 13.77
N ASP A 252 -3.09 -14.14 14.96
CA ASP A 252 -4.39 -14.02 15.61
C ASP A 252 -5.22 -12.95 14.88
N PRO A 253 -6.55 -13.16 14.73
CA PRO A 253 -7.49 -12.09 14.44
C PRO A 253 -7.45 -11.01 15.51
N ALA A 254 -7.82 -9.77 15.14
CA ALA A 254 -7.74 -8.61 16.03
C ALA A 254 -8.57 -8.74 17.33
N ASP A 255 -9.60 -9.59 17.32
CA ASP A 255 -10.49 -9.81 18.47
C ASP A 255 -9.88 -10.75 19.53
N ILE A 256 -8.90 -11.59 19.15
CA ILE A 256 -8.21 -12.46 20.10
C ILE A 256 -7.16 -11.63 20.83
N ILE A 257 -7.32 -11.53 22.15
CA ILE A 257 -6.37 -10.82 23.02
C ILE A 257 -5.60 -11.86 23.82
N ARG A 258 -4.28 -11.81 23.74
CA ARG A 258 -3.37 -12.59 24.57
C ARG A 258 -2.84 -11.76 25.73
N ASP A 259 -2.69 -12.41 26.87
CA ASP A 259 -1.99 -11.85 28.01
C ASP A 259 -0.50 -11.70 27.68
N PRO A 260 0.09 -10.50 27.84
CA PRO A 260 1.49 -10.26 27.45
C PRO A 260 2.53 -11.07 28.23
N ASP A 261 2.23 -11.45 29.48
CA ASP A 261 3.19 -12.12 30.38
C ASP A 261 3.21 -13.64 30.15
N THR A 262 2.03 -14.22 29.94
CA THR A 262 1.86 -15.67 29.76
C THR A 262 1.79 -16.09 28.29
N GLY A 263 1.43 -15.18 27.38
CA GLY A 263 1.17 -15.46 25.97
C GLY A 263 -0.15 -16.21 25.70
N LEU A 264 -0.95 -16.46 26.73
CA LEU A 264 -2.21 -17.20 26.62
C LEU A 264 -3.35 -16.27 26.19
N ALA A 265 -4.25 -16.77 25.34
CA ALA A 265 -5.45 -16.05 24.96
C ALA A 265 -6.40 -15.90 26.15
N ILE A 266 -6.72 -14.66 26.49
CA ILE A 266 -7.64 -14.29 27.58
C ILE A 266 -9.01 -13.87 27.06
N ASP A 267 -9.07 -13.34 25.83
CA ASP A 267 -10.30 -12.91 25.15
C ASP A 267 -10.50 -13.58 23.78
N ASP A 268 -11.75 -13.63 23.32
CA ASP A 268 -12.24 -14.30 22.11
C ASP A 268 -11.72 -15.75 21.91
N ARG A 269 -11.66 -16.49 23.03
CA ARG A 269 -11.23 -17.90 23.08
C ARG A 269 -12.09 -18.83 22.21
N GLU A 270 -13.32 -18.44 21.86
CA GLU A 270 -14.14 -19.20 20.89
C GLU A 270 -13.55 -19.15 19.49
N GLN A 271 -13.09 -17.98 19.06
CA GLN A 271 -12.40 -17.82 17.79
C GLN A 271 -11.07 -18.60 17.78
N LEU A 272 -10.33 -18.58 18.89
CA LEU A 272 -9.12 -19.39 19.03
C LEU A 272 -9.42 -20.89 18.86
N MET A 273 -10.42 -21.43 19.58
CA MET A 273 -10.83 -22.84 19.47
C MET A 273 -11.20 -23.22 18.03
N PHE A 274 -11.89 -22.31 17.32
CA PHE A 274 -12.22 -22.50 15.91
C PHE A 274 -10.96 -22.61 15.02
N LEU A 275 -10.01 -21.70 15.17
CA LEU A 275 -8.77 -21.69 14.38
C LEU A 275 -7.93 -22.94 14.66
N LEU A 276 -7.76 -23.29 15.95
CA LEU A 276 -7.02 -24.50 16.36
C LEU A 276 -7.66 -25.78 15.84
N SER A 277 -9.00 -25.86 15.80
CA SER A 277 -9.70 -27.04 15.25
C SER A 277 -9.36 -27.27 13.78
N THR A 278 -9.17 -26.20 13.01
CA THR A 278 -8.79 -26.28 11.60
C THR A 278 -7.35 -26.74 11.47
N GLN A 279 -6.44 -26.20 12.28
CA GLN A 279 -5.02 -26.60 12.28
C GLN A 279 -4.83 -28.08 12.64
N VAL A 280 -5.53 -28.54 13.68
CA VAL A 280 -5.47 -29.96 14.09
C VAL A 280 -5.91 -30.89 12.97
N MET A 281 -6.94 -30.51 12.19
CA MET A 281 -7.35 -31.31 11.03
C MET A 281 -6.31 -31.33 9.92
N GLN A 282 -5.69 -30.18 9.62
CA GLN A 282 -4.61 -30.11 8.61
C GLN A 282 -3.39 -30.97 8.98
N GLU A 283 -3.12 -31.13 10.27
CA GLU A 283 -2.01 -31.95 10.76
C GLU A 283 -2.34 -33.45 10.83
N LEU A 284 -3.56 -33.81 11.24
CA LEU A 284 -3.94 -35.20 11.46
C LEU A 284 -4.43 -35.91 10.20
N VAL A 285 -5.11 -35.20 9.29
CA VAL A 285 -5.66 -35.81 8.08
C VAL A 285 -4.55 -35.99 7.04
N THR A 286 -4.38 -37.21 6.55
CA THR A 286 -3.45 -37.53 5.46
C THR A 286 -4.13 -38.39 4.40
N LEU A 287 -3.48 -38.62 3.25
CA LEU A 287 -4.01 -39.50 2.21
C LEU A 287 -4.27 -40.94 2.69
N GLU A 288 -3.59 -41.40 3.73
CA GLU A 288 -3.64 -42.78 4.22
C GLU A 288 -4.34 -42.90 5.59
N HIS A 289 -4.68 -41.78 6.22
CA HIS A 289 -5.23 -41.76 7.58
C HIS A 289 -6.30 -40.68 7.75
N THR A 290 -7.47 -41.14 8.18
CA THR A 290 -8.58 -40.30 8.66
C THR A 290 -8.66 -40.45 10.19
N PRO A 291 -8.53 -39.35 10.96
CA PRO A 291 -8.53 -39.42 12.42
C PRO A 291 -9.94 -39.66 12.97
N SER A 292 -10.00 -40.27 14.14
CA SER A 292 -11.24 -40.45 14.92
C SER A 292 -11.64 -39.19 15.69
N GLU A 293 -12.92 -39.10 16.10
CA GLU A 293 -13.41 -38.00 16.95
C GLU A 293 -12.59 -37.85 18.24
N GLU A 294 -12.20 -38.97 18.87
CA GLU A 294 -11.40 -38.97 20.09
C GLU A 294 -10.00 -38.40 19.86
N GLU A 295 -9.35 -38.76 18.76
CA GLU A 295 -8.02 -38.24 18.38
C GLU A 295 -8.05 -36.73 18.12
N VAL A 296 -9.01 -36.25 17.32
CA VAL A 296 -9.17 -34.82 17.03
C VAL A 296 -9.52 -34.04 18.30
N THR A 297 -10.43 -34.57 19.12
CA THR A 297 -10.85 -33.93 20.38
C THR A 297 -9.68 -33.79 21.34
N ALA A 298 -8.90 -34.86 21.53
CA ALA A 298 -7.76 -34.85 22.44
C ALA A 298 -6.68 -33.88 21.96
N ALA A 299 -6.32 -33.92 20.67
CA ALA A 299 -5.34 -33.01 20.09
C ALA A 299 -5.77 -31.54 20.18
N LEU A 300 -7.03 -31.25 19.83
CA LEU A 300 -7.60 -29.91 19.92
C LEU A 300 -7.65 -29.40 21.35
N TRP A 301 -8.11 -30.22 22.30
CA TRP A 301 -8.20 -29.82 23.69
C TRP A 301 -6.83 -29.56 24.32
N ASN A 302 -5.84 -30.40 24.02
CA ASN A 302 -4.47 -30.20 24.50
C ASN A 302 -3.89 -28.88 23.96
N ARG A 303 -4.01 -28.64 22.65
CA ARG A 303 -3.53 -27.39 22.05
C ARG A 303 -4.26 -26.16 22.57
N PHE A 304 -5.56 -26.26 22.80
CA PHE A 304 -6.33 -25.17 23.37
C PHE A 304 -5.89 -24.84 24.81
N CYS A 305 -5.60 -25.85 25.64
CA CYS A 305 -5.05 -25.64 26.99
C CYS A 305 -3.64 -25.02 26.97
N GLU A 306 -2.85 -25.24 25.91
CA GLU A 306 -1.53 -24.63 25.74
C GLU A 306 -1.59 -23.17 25.27
N GLU A 307 -2.67 -22.80 24.58
CA GLU A 307 -2.80 -21.50 23.89
C GLU A 307 -3.78 -20.54 24.60
N ALA A 308 -4.65 -21.02 25.49
CA ALA A 308 -5.71 -20.24 26.13
C ALA A 308 -5.64 -20.30 27.66
N ASP A 309 -5.99 -19.18 28.31
CA ASP A 309 -6.21 -19.16 29.75
C ASP A 309 -7.60 -19.73 30.07
N ILE A 310 -7.60 -20.97 30.55
CA ILE A 310 -8.81 -21.71 30.95
C ILE A 310 -9.26 -21.40 32.39
N SER A 311 -8.45 -20.68 33.18
CA SER A 311 -8.79 -20.33 34.57
C SER A 311 -9.84 -19.23 34.65
N VAL A 312 -9.91 -18.36 33.63
CA VAL A 312 -10.86 -17.26 33.55
C VAL A 312 -12.21 -17.75 33.04
N VAL A 313 -13.21 -17.76 33.92
CA VAL A 313 -14.60 -18.14 33.59
C VAL A 313 -15.34 -16.95 32.99
N SER A 314 -15.78 -17.07 31.73
CA SER A 314 -16.63 -16.07 31.07
C SER A 314 -18.11 -16.27 31.41
N ASP A 315 -18.97 -15.35 30.99
CA ASP A 315 -20.43 -15.44 31.14
C ASP A 315 -21.04 -16.73 30.55
N ARG A 316 -20.34 -17.37 29.60
CA ARG A 316 -20.73 -18.67 29.00
C ARG A 316 -20.49 -19.87 29.92
N GLY A 317 -19.73 -19.72 31.01
CA GLY A 317 -19.21 -20.80 31.84
C GLY A 317 -17.76 -21.22 31.50
N PRO A 318 -17.25 -22.29 32.15
CA PRO A 318 -15.87 -22.76 31.98
C PRO A 318 -15.67 -23.47 30.64
N TRP A 319 -14.45 -23.38 30.09
CA TRP A 319 -14.03 -24.19 28.94
C TRP A 319 -13.79 -25.63 29.36
N THR A 320 -14.30 -26.59 28.57
CA THR A 320 -14.15 -28.03 28.83
C THR A 320 -13.82 -28.80 27.55
N VAL A 321 -13.32 -30.02 27.70
CA VAL A 321 -13.08 -30.94 26.57
C VAL A 321 -14.33 -31.19 25.70
N VAL A 322 -15.54 -30.99 26.24
CA VAL A 322 -16.80 -31.10 25.49
C VAL A 322 -16.94 -30.00 24.43
N ASP A 323 -16.39 -28.81 24.67
CA ASP A 323 -16.32 -27.73 23.67
C ASP A 323 -15.46 -28.18 22.47
N ALA A 324 -14.28 -28.76 22.75
CA ALA A 324 -13.39 -29.31 21.73
C ALA A 324 -14.05 -30.46 20.96
N ALA A 325 -14.73 -31.39 21.64
CA ALA A 325 -15.45 -32.49 21.00
C ALA A 325 -16.54 -32.00 20.04
N THR A 326 -17.23 -30.91 20.40
CA THR A 326 -18.24 -30.30 19.54
C THR A 326 -17.64 -29.72 18.26
N LYS A 327 -16.48 -29.06 18.35
CA LYS A 327 -15.76 -28.55 17.16
C LYS A 327 -15.15 -29.68 16.34
N ALA A 328 -14.58 -30.71 16.98
CA ALA A 328 -14.02 -31.89 16.31
C ALA A 328 -15.06 -32.61 15.44
N ARG A 329 -16.26 -32.85 15.97
CA ARG A 329 -17.38 -33.43 15.20
C ARG A 329 -17.78 -32.60 13.99
N ALA A 330 -17.81 -31.28 14.14
CA ALA A 330 -18.13 -30.39 13.03
C ALA A 330 -17.08 -30.51 11.90
N ARG A 331 -15.79 -30.55 12.24
CA ARG A 331 -14.69 -30.71 11.28
C ARG A 331 -14.68 -32.08 10.60
N LEU A 332 -14.94 -33.16 11.35
CA LEU A 332 -15.02 -34.51 10.77
C LEU A 332 -16.21 -34.65 9.83
N HIS A 333 -17.36 -34.06 10.16
CA HIS A 333 -18.50 -34.03 9.25
C HIS A 333 -18.19 -33.25 7.96
N GLU A 334 -17.43 -32.15 8.04
CA GLU A 334 -16.98 -31.41 6.86
C GLU A 334 -16.06 -32.24 5.96
N LEU A 335 -15.17 -33.05 6.55
CA LEU A 335 -14.33 -33.99 5.82
C LEU A 335 -15.16 -35.12 5.18
N ASP A 336 -16.05 -35.76 5.94
CA ASP A 336 -16.89 -36.87 5.47
C ASP A 336 -17.85 -36.45 4.34
N SER A 337 -18.33 -35.21 4.39
CA SER A 337 -19.20 -34.64 3.35
C SER A 337 -18.45 -34.17 2.10
N GLY A 338 -17.10 -34.16 2.12
CA GLY A 338 -16.28 -33.59 1.05
C GLY A 338 -16.41 -32.07 0.95
N THR A 339 -16.83 -31.40 2.03
CA THR A 339 -16.87 -29.92 2.07
C THR A 339 -15.45 -29.36 2.11
N TYR A 340 -14.55 -30.02 2.87
CA TYR A 340 -13.12 -29.69 2.95
C TYR A 340 -12.28 -30.97 3.04
N ASP A 341 -11.27 -31.10 2.18
CA ASP A 341 -10.47 -32.33 2.10
C ASP A 341 -9.28 -32.38 3.08
N PHE A 342 -8.87 -31.23 3.64
CA PHE A 342 -7.74 -31.08 4.57
C PHE A 342 -6.38 -31.66 4.12
N VAL A 343 -6.26 -32.15 2.88
CA VAL A 343 -5.04 -32.76 2.33
C VAL A 343 -4.53 -31.96 1.15
N SER A 344 -3.26 -31.53 1.20
CA SER A 344 -2.55 -30.97 0.05
C SER A 344 -1.03 -31.12 0.20
N ARG A 345 -0.29 -30.87 -0.89
CA ARG A 345 1.17 -30.69 -0.86
C ARG A 345 1.60 -29.45 -0.06
N SER A 346 0.69 -28.52 0.20
CA SER A 346 0.95 -27.32 1.00
C SER A 346 -0.34 -26.78 1.63
N ASP A 347 -0.28 -26.43 2.90
CA ASP A 347 -1.39 -25.80 3.65
C ASP A 347 -1.92 -24.52 2.98
N ARG A 348 -1.06 -23.84 2.21
CA ARG A 348 -1.39 -22.63 1.45
C ARG A 348 -2.27 -22.87 0.23
N THR A 349 -2.70 -24.10 0.01
CA THR A 349 -3.61 -24.50 -1.07
C THR A 349 -4.79 -25.32 -0.56
N ILE A 350 -4.87 -25.51 0.76
CA ILE A 350 -6.00 -26.17 1.42
C ILE A 350 -7.08 -25.12 1.65
N LEU A 351 -8.24 -25.33 1.05
CA LEU A 351 -9.43 -24.56 1.39
C LEU A 351 -9.93 -25.01 2.76
N VAL A 352 -10.13 -24.07 3.69
CA VAL A 352 -10.59 -24.37 5.05
C VAL A 352 -11.85 -23.62 5.39
N ALA A 353 -12.52 -24.02 6.48
CA ALA A 353 -13.68 -23.31 7.00
C ALA A 353 -13.33 -21.87 7.39
N GLY A 354 -14.13 -20.91 6.91
CA GLY A 354 -14.15 -19.55 7.42
C GLY A 354 -15.03 -19.43 8.66
N ALA A 355 -14.74 -18.47 9.54
CA ALA A 355 -15.59 -18.17 10.70
C ALA A 355 -16.92 -17.52 10.29
N GLY A 356 -17.00 -16.93 9.08
CA GLY A 356 -18.20 -16.26 8.58
C GLY A 356 -18.49 -14.93 9.29
N LYS A 357 -17.58 -14.50 10.17
CA LYS A 357 -17.64 -13.24 10.92
C LYS A 357 -17.10 -12.05 10.11
N VAL A 358 -16.47 -12.28 8.95
CA VAL A 358 -15.89 -11.20 8.15
C VAL A 358 -16.98 -10.24 7.68
N LYS A 359 -16.84 -8.98 8.11
CA LYS A 359 -17.78 -7.90 7.80
C LYS A 359 -17.75 -7.61 6.31
N ARG A 360 -18.81 -7.99 5.60
CA ARG A 360 -18.94 -7.78 4.16
C ARG A 360 -19.30 -6.32 3.87
N PRO A 361 -18.73 -5.72 2.80
CA PRO A 361 -19.15 -4.40 2.37
C PRO A 361 -20.63 -4.38 2.00
N LYS A 362 -21.33 -3.31 2.40
CA LYS A 362 -22.73 -3.11 2.03
C LYS A 362 -22.77 -2.57 0.61
N LEU A 363 -23.02 -3.45 -0.35
CA LEU A 363 -23.12 -3.07 -1.75
C LEU A 363 -24.40 -2.28 -2.00
N VAL A 364 -24.29 -1.20 -2.78
CA VAL A 364 -25.43 -0.37 -3.23
C VAL A 364 -25.59 -0.42 -4.75
N GLY A 365 -26.75 0.00 -5.26
CA GLY A 365 -26.96 0.11 -6.71
C GLY A 365 -26.16 1.28 -7.31
N ALA A 366 -25.88 1.24 -8.62
CA ALA A 366 -25.08 2.27 -9.29
C ALA A 366 -25.67 3.69 -9.16
N VAL A 367 -26.99 3.83 -9.28
CA VAL A 367 -27.70 5.11 -9.11
C VAL A 367 -27.63 5.63 -7.67
N GLU A 368 -27.84 4.75 -6.67
CA GLU A 368 -27.69 5.12 -5.26
C GLU A 368 -26.24 5.55 -4.94
N ALA A 369 -25.26 4.86 -5.52
CA ALA A 369 -23.85 5.22 -5.38
C ALA A 369 -23.54 6.60 -5.95
N GLN A 370 -24.08 6.93 -7.12
CA GLN A 370 -23.97 8.27 -7.71
C GLN A 370 -24.58 9.34 -6.81
N SER A 371 -25.80 9.12 -6.30
CA SER A 371 -26.44 10.08 -5.39
C SER A 371 -25.64 10.28 -4.09
N LYS A 372 -25.03 9.22 -3.56
CA LYS A 372 -24.17 9.31 -2.38
C LYS A 372 -22.88 10.06 -2.65
N LEU A 373 -22.25 9.79 -3.80
CA LEU A 373 -21.05 10.50 -4.22
C LEU A 373 -21.35 11.99 -4.42
N ASP A 374 -22.43 12.32 -5.13
CA ASP A 374 -22.87 13.71 -5.34
C ASP A 374 -23.14 14.43 -4.01
N ALA A 375 -23.76 13.76 -3.03
CA ALA A 375 -24.00 14.34 -1.70
C ALA A 375 -22.68 14.63 -0.95
N ILE A 376 -21.70 13.73 -1.01
CA ILE A 376 -20.39 13.92 -0.39
C ILE A 376 -19.64 15.07 -1.07
N LEU A 377 -19.58 15.07 -2.40
CA LEU A 377 -18.91 16.12 -3.17
C LEU A 377 -19.58 17.48 -2.94
N ARG A 378 -20.91 17.55 -2.96
CA ARG A 378 -21.65 18.78 -2.69
C ARG A 378 -21.33 19.34 -1.31
N GLY A 379 -21.40 18.52 -0.26
CA GLY A 379 -21.04 18.95 1.10
C GLY A 379 -19.58 19.39 1.22
N PHE A 380 -18.67 18.72 0.52
CA PHE A 380 -17.26 19.13 0.44
C PHE A 380 -17.11 20.52 -0.18
N PHE A 381 -17.68 20.77 -1.36
CA PHE A 381 -17.58 22.06 -2.06
C PHE A 381 -18.38 23.18 -1.37
N GLU A 382 -19.46 22.86 -0.66
CA GLU A 382 -20.19 23.82 0.19
C GLU A 382 -19.33 24.30 1.35
N ASN A 383 -18.73 23.38 2.11
CA ASN A 383 -17.78 23.72 3.18
C ASN A 383 -16.60 24.55 2.65
N LEU A 384 -16.07 24.19 1.48
CA LEU A 384 -15.00 24.96 0.82
C LEU A 384 -15.46 26.38 0.48
N ALA A 385 -16.67 26.55 -0.07
CA ALA A 385 -17.22 27.85 -0.43
C ALA A 385 -17.49 28.75 0.79
N GLU A 386 -17.76 28.16 1.95
CA GLU A 386 -17.92 28.83 3.24
C GLU A 386 -16.59 29.22 3.91
N GLY A 387 -15.44 28.90 3.29
CA GLY A 387 -14.11 29.21 3.80
C GLY A 387 -13.57 28.22 4.82
N ALA A 388 -14.19 27.04 4.95
CA ALA A 388 -13.62 25.95 5.73
C ALA A 388 -12.43 25.30 4.99
N ASN A 389 -11.67 24.45 5.68
CA ASN A 389 -10.59 23.65 5.11
C ASN A 389 -10.99 22.16 5.04
N PRO A 390 -11.91 21.77 4.14
CA PRO A 390 -12.35 20.38 4.05
C PRO A 390 -11.25 19.49 3.47
N ARG A 391 -11.02 18.34 4.10
CA ARG A 391 -10.08 17.32 3.65
C ARG A 391 -10.78 15.97 3.65
N ALA A 392 -11.04 15.40 2.48
CA ALA A 392 -11.84 14.19 2.32
C ALA A 392 -11.17 13.17 1.39
N ALA A 393 -11.31 11.89 1.73
CA ALA A 393 -10.92 10.77 0.90
C ALA A 393 -12.15 9.93 0.54
N VAL A 394 -12.40 9.75 -0.77
CA VAL A 394 -13.55 9.00 -1.27
C VAL A 394 -13.10 7.69 -1.90
N ARG A 395 -13.28 6.61 -1.13
CA ARG A 395 -13.12 5.24 -1.60
C ARG A 395 -14.41 4.75 -2.24
N LEU A 396 -14.43 4.77 -3.57
CA LEU A 396 -15.58 4.34 -4.37
C LEU A 396 -15.16 3.24 -5.36
N THR A 397 -15.98 2.19 -5.49
CA THR A 397 -15.78 1.13 -6.50
C THR A 397 -15.54 1.74 -7.88
N MET A 398 -14.59 1.18 -8.63
CA MET A 398 -14.19 1.70 -9.94
C MET A 398 -15.34 1.63 -10.96
N GLY A 399 -15.35 2.54 -11.92
CA GLY A 399 -16.38 2.58 -12.97
C GLY A 399 -17.59 3.47 -12.66
N THR A 400 -17.72 3.97 -11.44
CA THR A 400 -18.88 4.74 -10.94
C THR A 400 -18.99 6.18 -11.42
N GLY A 401 -17.94 6.73 -12.06
CA GLY A 401 -17.93 8.09 -12.60
C GLY A 401 -17.38 9.17 -11.65
N LYS A 402 -16.52 8.80 -10.68
CA LYS A 402 -15.85 9.72 -9.73
C LYS A 402 -15.37 11.02 -10.38
N THR A 403 -14.42 10.88 -11.29
CA THR A 403 -13.77 11.98 -12.01
C THR A 403 -14.81 12.88 -12.69
N LYS A 404 -15.81 12.30 -13.37
CA LYS A 404 -16.87 13.05 -14.06
C LYS A 404 -17.72 13.88 -13.10
N GLN A 405 -18.14 13.32 -11.96
CA GLN A 405 -18.94 14.05 -10.97
C GLN A 405 -18.12 15.12 -10.26
N THR A 406 -16.86 14.84 -9.93
CA THR A 406 -15.94 15.83 -9.35
C THR A 406 -15.74 17.02 -10.30
N ILE A 407 -15.53 16.77 -11.60
CA ILE A 407 -15.41 17.83 -12.61
C ILE A 407 -16.69 18.67 -12.70
N ALA A 408 -17.87 18.04 -12.63
CA ALA A 408 -19.14 18.76 -12.66
C ALA A 408 -19.31 19.69 -11.45
N GLU A 409 -19.00 19.22 -10.24
CA GLU A 409 -19.05 20.04 -9.02
C GLU A 409 -17.96 21.11 -9.01
N LEU A 410 -16.76 20.84 -9.55
CA LEU A 410 -15.71 21.85 -9.71
C LEU A 410 -16.13 22.98 -10.68
N LYS A 411 -16.76 22.63 -11.82
CA LYS A 411 -17.34 23.62 -12.76
C LYS A 411 -18.38 24.51 -12.06
N ARG A 412 -19.25 23.90 -11.24
CA ARG A 412 -20.24 24.63 -10.44
C ARG A 412 -19.55 25.55 -9.42
N TYR A 413 -18.57 25.04 -8.69
CA TYR A 413 -17.83 25.79 -7.68
C TYR A 413 -17.13 27.02 -8.27
N LEU A 414 -16.50 26.92 -9.44
CA LEU A 414 -15.76 28.03 -10.05
C LEU A 414 -16.63 29.04 -10.81
N THR A 415 -17.95 28.83 -10.91
CA THR A 415 -18.84 29.70 -11.69
C THR A 415 -18.88 31.14 -11.14
N ASP A 416 -18.80 31.32 -9.82
CA ASP A 416 -18.86 32.62 -9.14
C ASP A 416 -17.58 32.97 -8.35
N LYS A 417 -16.52 32.19 -8.57
CA LYS A 417 -15.20 32.39 -7.94
C LYS A 417 -14.22 33.04 -8.89
N PHE A 418 -13.26 33.74 -8.32
CA PHE A 418 -12.24 34.48 -9.03
C PHE A 418 -10.89 34.33 -8.32
N GLN A 419 -9.79 34.42 -9.07
CA GLN A 419 -8.41 34.30 -8.56
C GLN A 419 -8.11 33.01 -7.78
N HIS A 420 -8.90 31.94 -7.95
CA HIS A 420 -8.63 30.67 -7.30
C HIS A 420 -7.57 29.86 -8.07
N THR A 421 -6.70 29.20 -7.33
CA THR A 421 -5.69 28.28 -7.83
C THR A 421 -6.03 26.84 -7.41
N ILE A 422 -6.34 26.01 -8.39
CA ILE A 422 -6.67 24.59 -8.17
C ILE A 422 -5.54 23.72 -8.72
N GLU A 423 -5.15 22.70 -7.97
CA GLU A 423 -4.19 21.70 -8.42
C GLU A 423 -4.85 20.33 -8.52
N VAL A 424 -4.72 19.69 -9.67
CA VAL A 424 -5.19 18.33 -9.91
C VAL A 424 -3.97 17.43 -10.10
N TYR A 425 -3.93 16.29 -9.45
CA TYR A 425 -2.86 15.31 -9.58
C TYR A 425 -3.42 13.99 -10.08
N VAL A 426 -2.83 13.46 -11.15
CA VAL A 426 -3.22 12.20 -11.78
C VAL A 426 -2.00 11.27 -11.99
N PRO A 427 -2.17 9.96 -12.19
CA PRO A 427 -1.04 9.04 -12.32
C PRO A 427 -0.12 9.29 -13.51
N ARG A 428 -0.65 9.79 -14.64
CA ARG A 428 0.03 9.84 -15.93
C ARG A 428 -0.44 11.02 -16.79
N HIS A 429 0.32 11.35 -17.84
CA HIS A 429 0.02 12.45 -18.75
C HIS A 429 -1.20 12.20 -19.63
N ASP A 430 -1.44 10.98 -20.10
CA ASP A 430 -2.65 10.63 -20.87
C ASP A 430 -3.94 10.94 -20.10
N LEU A 431 -3.96 10.64 -18.80
CA LEU A 431 -5.08 10.98 -17.92
C LEU A 431 -5.21 12.49 -17.67
N ALA A 432 -4.10 13.22 -17.69
CA ALA A 432 -4.13 14.67 -17.56
C ALA A 432 -4.73 15.32 -18.82
N ASP A 433 -4.44 14.78 -20.01
CA ASP A 433 -5.09 15.19 -21.26
C ASP A 433 -6.61 14.94 -21.19
N GLU A 434 -7.05 13.81 -20.64
CA GLU A 434 -8.49 13.51 -20.43
C GLU A 434 -9.16 14.52 -19.47
N TRP A 435 -8.48 14.91 -18.40
CA TRP A 435 -8.95 15.94 -17.47
C TRP A 435 -9.04 17.31 -18.13
N GLU A 436 -8.03 17.71 -18.90
CA GLU A 436 -8.01 18.98 -19.64
C GLU A 436 -9.21 19.08 -20.59
N GLN A 437 -9.43 18.03 -21.40
CA GLN A 437 -10.59 17.96 -22.31
C GLN A 437 -11.92 18.02 -21.55
N SER A 438 -12.03 17.31 -20.43
CA SER A 438 -13.26 17.27 -19.63
C SER A 438 -13.58 18.62 -18.95
N LEU A 439 -12.57 19.46 -18.75
CA LEU A 439 -12.69 20.79 -18.17
C LEU A 439 -13.03 21.88 -19.21
N GLU A 440 -13.23 21.53 -20.49
CA GLU A 440 -13.65 22.49 -21.51
C GLU A 440 -14.88 23.32 -21.08
N GLY A 441 -14.82 24.64 -21.31
CA GLY A 441 -15.86 25.60 -20.93
C GLY A 441 -15.89 25.99 -19.45
N ILE A 442 -14.92 25.56 -18.62
CA ILE A 442 -14.82 26.00 -17.23
C ILE A 442 -14.38 27.46 -17.11
N ASN A 443 -14.81 28.15 -16.04
CA ASN A 443 -14.36 29.49 -15.69
C ASN A 443 -12.95 29.49 -15.08
N ALA A 444 -11.96 28.98 -15.81
CA ALA A 444 -10.55 28.97 -15.41
C ALA A 444 -9.65 28.73 -16.62
N THR A 445 -8.43 29.26 -16.56
CA THR A 445 -7.34 28.80 -17.43
C THR A 445 -6.90 27.41 -16.96
N VAL A 446 -7.03 26.41 -17.83
CA VAL A 446 -6.58 25.03 -17.56
C VAL A 446 -5.19 24.85 -18.16
N ILE A 447 -4.25 24.32 -17.36
CA ILE A 447 -2.86 24.10 -17.76
C ILE A 447 -2.47 22.66 -17.43
N HIS A 448 -2.23 21.85 -18.46
CA HIS A 448 -1.55 20.58 -18.31
C HIS A 448 -0.04 20.80 -18.14
N VAL A 449 0.50 20.40 -16.99
CA VAL A 449 1.91 20.60 -16.66
C VAL A 449 2.77 19.46 -17.21
N TYR A 450 3.54 19.77 -18.26
CA TYR A 450 4.49 18.85 -18.90
C TYR A 450 5.93 19.02 -18.39
N PRO A 451 6.75 17.94 -18.45
CA PRO A 451 8.14 17.98 -18.03
C PRO A 451 9.01 18.79 -18.98
N ARG A 452 10.17 19.27 -18.48
CA ARG A 452 11.16 20.04 -19.26
C ARG A 452 11.67 19.28 -20.49
N THR A 453 11.86 17.97 -20.36
CA THR A 453 12.65 17.15 -21.28
C THR A 453 11.82 16.18 -22.13
N GLY A 454 10.49 16.23 -22.06
CA GLY A 454 9.60 15.30 -22.76
C GLY A 454 9.47 13.91 -22.11
N GLY A 455 10.15 13.67 -20.99
CA GLY A 455 10.10 12.39 -20.26
C GLY A 455 11.16 11.38 -20.72
N LYS A 456 10.98 10.11 -20.35
CA LYS A 456 11.87 9.01 -20.75
C LYS A 456 11.68 8.70 -22.23
N TRP A 457 12.78 8.45 -22.95
CA TRP A 457 12.75 8.01 -24.34
C TRP A 457 11.96 6.71 -24.50
N ASP A 458 11.04 6.67 -25.45
CA ASP A 458 10.32 5.47 -25.87
C ASP A 458 11.10 4.79 -27.01
N GLU A 459 11.66 3.61 -26.73
CA GLU A 459 12.44 2.84 -27.71
C GLU A 459 11.57 2.26 -28.84
N GLU A 460 10.30 1.95 -28.56
CA GLU A 460 9.37 1.38 -29.54
C GLU A 460 8.87 2.45 -30.52
N GLN A 461 8.55 3.64 -30.01
CA GLN A 461 8.07 4.77 -30.83
C GLN A 461 9.20 5.64 -31.39
N ASN A 462 10.43 5.46 -30.93
CA ASN A 462 11.59 6.26 -31.31
C ASN A 462 11.33 7.77 -31.14
N SER A 463 10.66 8.14 -30.04
CA SER A 463 10.27 9.51 -29.72
C SER A 463 10.19 9.74 -28.20
N TYR A 464 10.12 11.01 -27.81
CA TYR A 464 9.71 11.37 -26.45
C TYR A 464 8.18 11.31 -26.35
N PRO A 465 7.63 10.73 -25.28
CA PRO A 465 6.18 10.56 -25.13
C PRO A 465 5.45 11.89 -24.91
N ASN A 466 6.15 12.95 -24.46
CA ASN A 466 5.55 14.25 -24.17
C ASN A 466 6.28 15.39 -24.90
N PRO A 467 5.64 16.55 -25.08
CA PRO A 467 6.28 17.74 -25.63
C PRO A 467 7.53 18.14 -24.83
N ILE A 468 8.59 18.54 -25.55
CA ILE A 468 9.81 19.08 -24.95
C ILE A 468 9.61 20.56 -24.65
N MET A 469 9.42 20.91 -23.38
CA MET A 469 9.13 22.28 -22.95
C MET A 469 10.38 23.16 -22.73
N CYS A 470 11.58 22.58 -22.69
CA CYS A 470 12.83 23.30 -22.44
C CYS A 470 13.71 23.35 -23.69
N GLN A 471 14.15 24.55 -24.09
CA GLN A 471 15.10 24.73 -25.20
C GLN A 471 16.51 24.18 -24.92
N ARG A 472 16.79 23.80 -23.66
CA ARG A 472 18.04 23.21 -23.18
C ARG A 472 17.84 21.76 -22.73
N ALA A 473 16.90 21.05 -23.36
CA ALA A 473 16.47 19.73 -22.90
C ALA A 473 17.62 18.71 -22.82
N ASP A 474 18.56 18.69 -23.77
CA ASP A 474 19.67 17.73 -23.73
C ASP A 474 20.58 17.96 -22.51
N TYR A 475 20.95 19.21 -22.25
CA TYR A 475 21.71 19.56 -21.05
C TYR A 475 20.95 19.24 -19.76
N VAL A 476 19.64 19.52 -19.72
CA VAL A 476 18.79 19.20 -18.56
C VAL A 476 18.71 17.69 -18.35
N ARG A 477 18.61 16.88 -19.40
CA ARG A 477 18.61 15.41 -19.31
C ARG A 477 19.89 14.89 -18.68
N ASP A 478 21.04 15.45 -19.03
CA ASP A 478 22.31 15.06 -18.40
C ASP A 478 22.31 15.38 -16.91
N LEU A 479 21.82 16.56 -16.52
CA LEU A 479 21.68 16.92 -15.10
C LEU A 479 20.73 15.96 -14.37
N GLU A 480 19.57 15.63 -14.95
CA GLU A 480 18.59 14.68 -14.40
C GLU A 480 19.24 13.29 -14.24
N GLN A 481 19.89 12.78 -15.28
CA GLN A 481 20.54 11.47 -15.28
C GLN A 481 21.68 11.40 -14.25
N LYS A 482 22.38 12.52 -14.01
CA LYS A 482 23.48 12.66 -13.04
C LYS A 482 23.00 13.06 -11.63
N GLY A 483 21.70 13.21 -11.40
CA GLY A 483 21.10 13.44 -10.09
C GLY A 483 21.19 14.88 -9.58
N HIS A 484 21.38 15.87 -10.44
CA HIS A 484 21.40 17.29 -10.07
C HIS A 484 19.99 17.87 -9.91
N SER A 485 19.82 18.88 -9.06
CA SER A 485 18.55 19.63 -8.98
C SER A 485 18.45 20.55 -10.19
N ILE A 486 17.35 20.48 -10.94
CA ILE A 486 17.31 21.16 -12.25
C ILE A 486 17.11 22.67 -12.13
N TYR A 487 16.24 23.14 -11.24
CA TYR A 487 15.95 24.57 -11.14
C TYR A 487 17.21 25.38 -10.80
N GLY A 488 17.89 25.00 -9.71
CA GLY A 488 19.11 25.68 -9.23
C GLY A 488 20.32 25.59 -10.17
N ASN A 489 20.44 24.50 -10.95
CA ASN A 489 21.61 24.26 -11.80
C ASN A 489 21.41 24.67 -13.26
N ALA A 490 20.15 24.79 -13.73
CA ALA A 490 19.86 25.07 -15.13
C ALA A 490 18.90 26.24 -15.36
N CYS A 491 18.03 26.59 -14.40
CA CYS A 491 17.02 27.65 -14.60
C CYS A 491 17.48 28.98 -13.99
N LEU A 492 17.74 29.00 -12.69
CA LEU A 492 18.20 30.16 -11.93
C LEU A 492 19.15 29.68 -10.82
N SER A 493 20.36 30.22 -10.81
CA SER A 493 21.30 30.04 -9.70
C SER A 493 20.93 30.98 -8.56
N ARG A 494 20.54 30.41 -7.41
CA ARG A 494 20.27 31.20 -6.20
C ARG A 494 21.53 31.83 -5.60
N THR A 495 22.70 31.25 -5.86
CA THR A 495 23.98 31.71 -5.30
C THR A 495 24.54 32.90 -6.08
N SER A 496 24.50 32.84 -7.41
CA SER A 496 25.04 33.92 -8.27
C SER A 496 23.99 34.87 -8.81
N GLY A 497 22.69 34.52 -8.72
CA GLY A 497 21.61 35.24 -9.38
C GLY A 497 21.56 35.05 -10.90
N GLU A 498 22.50 34.29 -11.48
CA GLU A 498 22.53 34.02 -12.92
C GLU A 498 21.30 33.23 -13.36
N GLN A 499 20.71 33.64 -14.48
CA GLN A 499 19.53 33.03 -15.07
C GLN A 499 19.88 32.36 -16.40
N CYS A 500 19.11 31.33 -16.74
CA CYS A 500 19.09 30.74 -18.08
C CYS A 500 18.85 31.84 -19.13
N SER A 501 19.54 31.78 -20.26
CA SER A 501 19.36 32.78 -21.34
C SER A 501 17.96 32.75 -21.96
N PHE A 502 17.24 31.65 -21.80
CA PHE A 502 15.85 31.50 -22.20
C PHE A 502 14.86 31.73 -21.05
N PHE A 503 15.32 32.09 -19.84
CA PHE A 503 14.48 32.17 -18.64
C PHE A 503 13.21 32.96 -18.89
N GLY A 504 13.31 34.18 -19.43
CA GLY A 504 12.18 35.07 -19.72
C GLY A 504 11.14 34.51 -20.69
N ASN A 505 11.50 33.62 -21.63
CA ASN A 505 10.60 33.06 -22.65
C ASN A 505 10.61 31.52 -22.63
N CYS A 506 10.76 30.93 -21.44
CA CYS A 506 10.88 29.48 -21.27
C CYS A 506 9.49 28.85 -21.18
N SER A 507 9.10 28.09 -22.20
CA SER A 507 7.78 27.43 -22.28
C SER A 507 7.49 26.54 -21.06
N TYR A 508 8.50 25.88 -20.49
CA TYR A 508 8.32 25.15 -19.23
C TYR A 508 7.92 26.07 -18.07
N LEU A 509 8.59 27.21 -17.90
CA LEU A 509 8.31 28.15 -16.80
C LEU A 509 7.01 28.93 -17.02
N ASP A 510 6.63 29.17 -18.28
CA ASP A 510 5.36 29.80 -18.65
C ASP A 510 4.15 29.07 -18.08
N GLN A 511 4.22 27.74 -17.90
CA GLN A 511 3.18 26.93 -17.25
C GLN A 511 2.89 27.35 -15.78
N PHE A 512 3.81 28.07 -15.14
CA PHE A 512 3.73 28.47 -13.73
C PHE A 512 3.58 29.97 -13.53
N ARG A 513 3.85 30.78 -14.55
CA ARG A 513 3.71 32.23 -14.46
C ARG A 513 2.25 32.59 -14.27
N GLN A 514 2.01 33.62 -13.47
CA GLN A 514 0.70 34.24 -13.41
C GLN A 514 0.49 35.02 -14.72
N SER A 515 -0.64 34.77 -15.39
CA SER A 515 -1.02 35.47 -16.62
C SER A 515 -1.39 36.92 -16.28
N GLY A 516 -0.46 37.84 -16.56
CA GLY A 516 -0.65 39.28 -16.38
C GLY A 516 -1.52 39.95 -17.44
N ASN A 517 -2.74 39.45 -17.67
CA ASN A 517 -3.72 40.25 -18.40
C ASN A 517 -4.16 41.42 -17.49
N ASP A 518 -4.31 42.63 -18.04
CA ASP A 518 -4.60 43.91 -17.36
C ASP A 518 -5.83 43.93 -16.41
N LEU A 519 -6.55 42.81 -16.26
CA LEU A 519 -7.68 42.65 -15.35
C LEU A 519 -7.34 41.82 -14.10
N GLY A 520 -6.39 40.88 -14.13
CA GLY A 520 -5.90 40.16 -12.94
C GLY A 520 -6.92 39.28 -12.17
N VAL A 521 -8.01 38.79 -12.77
CA VAL A 521 -9.13 38.15 -12.03
C VAL A 521 -9.39 36.66 -12.36
N GLU A 522 -8.54 35.99 -13.14
CA GLU A 522 -8.87 34.65 -13.67
C GLU A 522 -8.48 33.51 -12.71
N ASN A 523 -9.36 32.49 -12.59
CA ASN A 523 -9.00 31.24 -11.91
C ASN A 523 -8.00 30.44 -12.74
N THR A 524 -7.16 29.63 -12.08
CA THR A 524 -6.21 28.74 -12.75
C THR A 524 -6.35 27.31 -12.24
N ILE A 525 -6.39 26.33 -13.14
CA ILE A 525 -6.34 24.89 -12.82
C ILE A 525 -5.06 24.32 -13.41
N ARG A 526 -4.18 23.77 -12.57
CA ARG A 526 -2.96 23.08 -13.03
C ARG A 526 -3.08 21.59 -12.81
N ILE A 527 -2.91 20.81 -13.88
CA ILE A 527 -2.99 19.36 -13.87
C ILE A 527 -1.57 18.78 -13.90
N TYR A 528 -1.20 18.05 -12.86
CA TYR A 528 0.11 17.47 -12.63
C TYR A 528 0.06 15.95 -12.66
N THR A 529 1.21 15.31 -12.84
CA THR A 529 1.35 13.88 -12.55
C THR A 529 1.63 13.64 -11.05
N HIS A 530 1.36 12.44 -10.55
CA HIS A 530 1.66 12.05 -9.16
C HIS A 530 3.13 12.20 -8.78
N ALA A 531 4.05 12.08 -9.75
CA ALA A 531 5.47 12.32 -9.49
C ALA A 531 5.72 13.74 -8.96
N SER A 532 4.96 14.73 -9.42
CA SER A 532 5.06 16.13 -8.99
C SER A 532 4.70 16.34 -7.52
N LEU A 533 3.90 15.45 -6.90
CA LEU A 533 3.56 15.54 -5.48
C LEU A 533 4.81 15.53 -4.57
N PHE A 534 5.88 14.88 -5.01
CA PHE A 534 7.12 14.68 -4.25
C PHE A 534 8.28 15.55 -4.75
N LEU A 535 7.98 16.55 -5.59
CA LEU A 535 8.96 17.53 -6.07
C LEU A 535 8.75 18.86 -5.34
N SER A 536 9.86 19.55 -5.07
CA SER A 536 9.82 20.89 -4.49
C SER A 536 9.17 21.90 -5.45
N ARG A 537 8.33 22.79 -4.91
CA ARG A 537 7.74 23.93 -5.65
C ARG A 537 8.84 24.88 -6.14
N ASN A 538 8.73 25.29 -7.41
CA ASN A 538 9.57 26.34 -7.99
C ASN A 538 9.15 27.74 -7.50
N GLU A 539 9.91 28.79 -7.82
CA GLU A 539 9.68 30.14 -7.27
C GLU A 539 8.35 30.76 -7.70
N PHE A 540 7.83 30.45 -8.88
CA PHE A 540 6.51 30.92 -9.30
C PHE A 540 5.39 30.17 -8.56
N GLU A 541 5.56 28.86 -8.32
CA GLU A 541 4.61 28.04 -7.55
C GLU A 541 4.56 28.40 -6.06
N ARG A 542 5.59 29.07 -5.53
CA ARG A 542 5.65 29.51 -4.13
C ARG A 542 4.89 30.81 -3.86
N GLN A 543 4.47 31.53 -4.91
CA GLN A 543 3.82 32.84 -4.77
C GLN A 543 2.39 32.74 -4.22
N ALA A 544 1.76 31.55 -4.29
CA ALA A 544 0.43 31.30 -3.75
C ALA A 544 0.27 29.82 -3.35
N GLU A 545 -0.45 29.58 -2.26
CA GLU A 545 -0.93 28.23 -1.94
C GLU A 545 -2.17 27.89 -2.78
N PRO A 546 -2.40 26.61 -3.10
CA PRO A 546 -3.62 26.21 -3.81
C PRO A 546 -4.86 26.30 -2.90
N ASP A 547 -5.95 26.86 -3.42
CA ASP A 547 -7.26 26.92 -2.76
C ASP A 547 -7.94 25.53 -2.70
N LEU A 548 -7.54 24.61 -3.58
CA LEU A 548 -7.99 23.22 -3.56
C LEU A 548 -6.97 22.32 -4.24
N VAL A 549 -6.71 21.18 -3.61
CA VAL A 549 -5.94 20.08 -4.19
C VAL A 549 -6.87 18.88 -4.42
N ILE A 550 -6.91 18.39 -5.66
CA ILE A 550 -7.60 17.16 -6.04
C ILE A 550 -6.53 16.13 -6.42
N ILE A 551 -6.56 14.97 -5.79
CA ILE A 551 -5.67 13.85 -6.12
C ILE A 551 -6.55 12.70 -6.59
N ASP A 552 -6.43 12.32 -7.86
CA ASP A 552 -7.22 11.26 -8.48
C ASP A 552 -6.35 10.02 -8.69
N GLU A 553 -6.87 8.86 -8.30
CA GLU A 553 -6.19 7.56 -8.21
C GLU A 553 -5.06 7.47 -7.15
N ALA A 554 -4.58 6.26 -6.89
CA ALA A 554 -3.54 6.01 -5.88
C ALA A 554 -2.16 6.59 -6.26
N PHE A 555 -1.54 7.34 -5.35
CA PHE A 555 -0.21 7.95 -5.55
C PHE A 555 0.96 7.19 -4.90
N MET A 556 0.70 6.15 -4.10
CA MET A 556 1.72 5.44 -3.30
C MET A 556 2.94 5.00 -4.13
N SER A 557 2.73 4.49 -5.34
CA SER A 557 3.83 4.05 -6.23
C SER A 557 4.81 5.17 -6.56
N SER A 558 4.34 6.42 -6.65
CA SER A 558 5.21 7.58 -6.86
C SER A 558 5.98 7.94 -5.59
N ALA A 559 5.35 7.79 -4.42
CA ALA A 559 5.91 8.11 -3.12
C ALA A 559 7.16 7.27 -2.78
N VAL A 560 7.11 5.98 -3.11
CA VAL A 560 8.17 5.00 -2.78
C VAL A 560 9.05 4.58 -3.97
N SER A 561 8.89 5.23 -5.13
CA SER A 561 9.70 4.94 -6.32
C SER A 561 11.16 5.37 -6.17
N ASN A 562 12.12 4.73 -6.86
CA ASN A 562 13.50 5.23 -7.00
C ASN A 562 14.22 5.55 -5.67
N MET A 563 14.14 4.67 -4.66
CA MET A 563 14.90 4.86 -3.41
C MET A 563 16.40 4.95 -3.71
N PRO A 564 17.13 5.96 -3.17
CA PRO A 564 18.57 6.01 -3.30
C PRO A 564 19.23 4.78 -2.68
N SER A 565 20.30 4.30 -3.29
CA SER A 565 21.13 3.23 -2.72
C SER A 565 22.62 3.53 -2.90
N MET A 566 23.41 2.99 -1.99
CA MET A 566 24.87 3.17 -1.95
C MET A 566 25.57 1.81 -1.84
N PRO A 567 26.51 1.48 -2.75
CA PRO A 567 27.32 0.29 -2.59
C PRO A 567 28.06 0.32 -1.25
N VAL A 568 28.12 -0.81 -0.55
CA VAL A 568 28.82 -0.94 0.75
C VAL A 568 30.29 -0.49 0.65
N GLY A 569 30.93 -0.72 -0.49
CA GLY A 569 32.30 -0.23 -0.75
C GLY A 569 32.43 1.29 -0.61
N ASP A 570 31.49 2.04 -1.19
CA ASP A 570 31.48 3.50 -1.13
C ASP A 570 31.22 4.00 0.29
N VAL A 571 30.33 3.32 1.04
CA VAL A 571 30.04 3.65 2.44
C VAL A 571 31.31 3.51 3.30
N THR A 572 32.02 2.38 3.19
CA THR A 572 33.26 2.14 3.96
C THR A 572 34.46 2.98 3.49
N GLN A 573 34.43 3.44 2.23
CA GLN A 573 35.44 4.33 1.68
C GLN A 573 35.27 5.76 2.17
N HIS A 574 34.05 6.29 2.17
CA HIS A 574 33.79 7.72 2.35
C HIS A 574 33.30 8.11 3.75
N ILE A 575 32.67 7.20 4.50
CA ILE A 575 32.24 7.47 5.88
C ILE A 575 33.41 7.19 6.83
N ARG A 576 34.23 8.23 7.05
CA ARG A 576 35.42 8.17 7.90
C ARG A 576 35.54 9.47 8.69
N MET A 577 35.99 9.35 9.94
CA MET A 577 36.28 10.46 10.82
C MET A 577 37.70 10.29 11.39
N ASP A 578 38.42 11.38 11.57
CA ASP A 578 39.73 11.36 12.22
C ASP A 578 39.59 10.80 13.65
N GLY A 579 40.40 9.79 13.98
CA GLY A 579 40.30 9.03 15.23
C GLY A 579 39.38 7.81 15.17
N ILE A 580 38.42 7.75 14.23
CA ILE A 580 37.50 6.61 14.03
C ILE A 580 37.42 6.25 12.53
N PRO A 581 38.52 5.72 11.93
CA PRO A 581 38.55 5.38 10.51
C PRO A 581 37.63 4.20 10.14
N SER A 582 37.13 3.45 11.13
CA SER A 582 36.23 2.32 10.96
C SER A 582 34.75 2.70 10.91
N LEU A 583 34.36 3.98 11.09
CA LEU A 583 32.96 4.40 11.26
C LEU A 583 32.02 3.83 10.17
N GLY A 584 32.40 3.88 8.89
CA GLY A 584 31.63 3.29 7.81
C GLY A 584 31.54 1.76 7.86
N PHE A 585 32.58 1.06 8.35
CA PHE A 585 32.54 -0.39 8.58
C PHE A 585 31.61 -0.73 9.74
N ASP A 586 31.67 0.02 10.84
CA ASP A 586 30.81 -0.17 12.00
C ASP A 586 29.33 0.02 11.62
N LEU A 587 29.01 1.04 10.80
CA LEU A 587 27.66 1.23 10.27
C LEU A 587 27.20 0.06 9.40
N VAL A 588 28.05 -0.42 8.48
CA VAL A 588 27.71 -1.56 7.62
C VAL A 588 27.56 -2.84 8.45
N GLU A 589 28.43 -3.08 9.42
CA GLU A 589 28.34 -4.24 10.33
C GLU A 589 27.05 -4.20 11.15
N CYS A 590 26.67 -3.03 11.67
CA CYS A 590 25.39 -2.81 12.33
C CYS A 590 24.22 -3.23 11.42
N LEU A 591 24.16 -2.70 10.20
CA LEU A 591 23.07 -2.98 9.25
C LEU A 591 23.04 -4.41 8.72
N THR A 592 24.17 -5.12 8.71
CA THR A 592 24.28 -6.47 8.12
C THR A 592 24.25 -7.59 9.16
N LYS A 593 25.11 -7.53 10.19
CA LYS A 593 25.25 -8.61 11.19
C LYS A 593 24.37 -8.40 12.41
N HIS A 594 24.09 -7.14 12.76
CA HIS A 594 23.26 -6.77 13.91
C HIS A 594 21.86 -6.35 13.50
N GLN A 595 21.47 -6.56 12.24
CA GLN A 595 20.12 -6.25 11.72
C GLN A 595 19.69 -4.79 11.97
N GLY A 596 20.65 -3.87 12.01
CA GLY A 596 20.43 -2.46 12.27
C GLY A 596 20.27 -2.08 13.73
N ASP A 597 20.55 -2.97 14.69
CA ASP A 597 20.52 -2.68 16.13
C ASP A 597 21.50 -1.55 16.51
N LEU A 598 20.94 -0.44 16.97
CA LEU A 598 21.67 0.77 17.34
C LEU A 598 22.47 0.61 18.64
N SER A 599 22.15 -0.37 19.49
CA SER A 599 22.91 -0.65 20.71
C SER A 599 24.37 -1.00 20.39
N TYR A 600 24.61 -1.73 19.30
CA TYR A 600 25.96 -2.05 18.83
C TYR A 600 26.82 -0.79 18.57
N LEU A 601 26.24 0.26 17.97
CA LEU A 601 26.95 1.51 17.73
C LEU A 601 27.14 2.29 19.03
N ARG A 602 26.10 2.34 19.88
CA ARG A 602 26.13 3.03 21.18
C ARG A 602 27.18 2.43 22.12
N ASP A 603 27.33 1.11 22.14
CA ASP A 603 28.33 0.40 22.95
C ASP A 603 29.77 0.67 22.50
N LYS A 604 29.94 1.13 21.25
CA LYS A 604 31.21 1.60 20.70
C LYS A 604 31.44 3.10 20.89
N ASP A 605 30.60 3.77 21.68
CA ASP A 605 30.59 5.23 21.85
C ASP A 605 30.42 5.99 20.51
N ILE A 606 29.78 5.38 19.51
CA ILE A 606 29.42 6.03 18.24
C ILE A 606 28.03 6.62 18.41
N GLY A 607 27.90 7.93 18.19
CA GLY A 607 26.65 8.66 18.28
C GLY A 607 26.41 9.56 17.07
N ALA A 608 25.50 10.52 17.23
CA ALA A 608 25.13 11.44 16.16
C ALA A 608 26.25 12.40 15.77
N PHE A 609 27.13 12.74 16.73
CA PHE A 609 28.26 13.63 16.48
C PHE A 609 29.20 13.04 15.44
N GLU A 610 29.58 11.76 15.59
CA GLU A 610 30.51 11.08 14.70
C GLU A 610 30.01 11.09 13.25
N PHE A 611 28.73 10.81 13.04
CA PHE A 611 28.13 10.87 11.70
C PHE A 611 28.02 12.30 11.16
N ASN A 612 27.65 13.29 11.99
CA ASN A 612 27.58 14.69 11.58
C ASN A 612 28.95 15.31 11.27
N ALA A 613 30.03 14.78 11.86
CA ALA A 613 31.40 15.26 11.65
C ALA A 613 32.04 14.74 10.34
N VAL A 614 31.45 13.74 9.69
CA VAL A 614 31.95 13.20 8.43
C VAL A 614 31.81 14.24 7.32
N SER A 615 32.93 14.64 6.72
CA SER A 615 32.93 15.55 5.57
C SER A 615 32.94 14.76 4.25
N VAL A 616 31.89 14.94 3.45
CA VAL A 616 31.79 14.42 2.08
C VAL A 616 31.86 15.52 1.02
N GLU A 617 32.20 16.76 1.40
CA GLU A 617 32.25 17.90 0.48
C GLU A 617 33.26 17.73 -0.67
N GLY A 618 34.32 16.94 -0.47
CA GLY A 618 35.24 16.59 -1.56
C GLY A 618 34.59 15.80 -2.71
N LEU A 619 33.43 15.18 -2.48
CA LEU A 619 32.64 14.48 -3.50
C LEU A 619 31.61 15.38 -4.18
N ASN A 620 31.39 16.59 -3.67
CA ASN A 620 30.47 17.55 -4.26
C ASN A 620 30.98 17.92 -5.66
N PRO A 621 30.24 17.60 -6.74
CA PRO A 621 30.72 17.82 -8.10
C PRO A 621 30.85 19.31 -8.47
N ALA A 622 30.38 20.25 -7.64
CA ALA A 622 30.45 21.71 -7.80
C ALA A 622 30.26 22.14 -9.27
N THR A 623 29.13 21.72 -9.87
CA THR A 623 28.86 21.99 -11.29
C THR A 623 28.57 23.48 -11.46
N PRO A 624 29.38 24.24 -12.21
CA PRO A 624 29.14 25.66 -12.41
C PRO A 624 27.84 25.85 -13.20
N PHE A 625 27.05 26.86 -12.80
CA PHE A 625 25.87 27.26 -13.55
C PHE A 625 26.27 27.64 -14.98
N SER A 626 25.42 27.29 -15.94
CA SER A 626 25.61 27.70 -17.33
C SER A 626 24.30 28.25 -17.86
N ALA A 627 24.31 29.50 -18.32
CA ALA A 627 23.12 30.17 -18.82
C ALA A 627 22.71 29.70 -20.23
N ASP A 628 23.70 29.46 -21.11
CA ASP A 628 23.48 29.27 -22.56
C ASP A 628 23.56 27.82 -23.05
N THR A 629 24.06 26.87 -22.25
CA THR A 629 24.33 25.49 -22.76
C THR A 629 23.04 24.77 -23.15
N THR A 630 22.88 24.48 -24.45
CA THR A 630 21.74 23.74 -25.00
C THR A 630 22.04 22.27 -25.26
N GLN A 631 23.28 21.92 -25.62
CA GLN A 631 23.71 20.56 -25.97
C GLN A 631 24.05 19.72 -24.74
N SER A 632 24.07 18.39 -24.94
CA SER A 632 24.55 17.44 -23.93
C SER A 632 25.99 17.76 -23.49
N ARG A 633 26.24 17.66 -22.19
CA ARG A 633 27.52 17.89 -21.54
C ARG A 633 27.79 16.78 -20.54
N ASN A 634 29.02 16.24 -20.53
CA ASN A 634 29.41 15.25 -19.54
C ASN A 634 29.62 15.90 -18.16
N VAL A 635 28.53 15.99 -17.38
CA VAL A 635 28.55 16.53 -16.01
C VAL A 635 28.93 15.43 -15.02
N ARG A 636 29.70 15.79 -13.98
CA ARG A 636 30.01 14.87 -12.88
C ARG A 636 28.72 14.49 -12.14
N SER A 637 28.62 13.25 -11.70
CA SER A 637 27.44 12.73 -10.98
C SER A 637 27.34 13.32 -9.58
N ALA A 638 26.17 13.81 -9.20
CA ALA A 638 25.86 14.23 -7.83
C ALA A 638 25.24 13.09 -7.00
N LYS A 639 24.92 11.94 -7.61
CA LYS A 639 24.20 10.84 -6.94
C LYS A 639 24.91 10.34 -5.69
N GLN A 640 26.22 10.11 -5.78
CA GLN A 640 27.02 9.59 -4.67
C GLN A 640 27.05 10.57 -3.50
N TYR A 641 27.37 11.84 -3.76
CA TYR A 641 27.36 12.90 -2.76
C TYR A 641 26.00 13.01 -2.08
N LYS A 642 24.90 13.15 -2.85
CA LYS A 642 23.55 13.28 -2.30
C LYS A 642 23.12 12.08 -1.46
N ALA A 643 23.41 10.86 -1.92
CA ALA A 643 23.05 9.66 -1.20
C ALA A 643 23.87 9.49 0.09
N LEU A 644 25.17 9.80 0.07
CA LEU A 644 26.01 9.79 1.29
C LEU A 644 25.58 10.86 2.30
N THR A 645 25.34 12.10 1.85
CA THR A 645 24.82 13.17 2.71
C THR A 645 23.53 12.73 3.38
N LYS A 646 22.60 12.16 2.61
CA LYS A 646 21.33 11.70 3.14
C LYS A 646 21.45 10.51 4.11
N LEU A 647 22.34 9.58 3.81
CA LEU A 647 22.64 8.45 4.67
C LEU A 647 23.21 8.93 6.01
N LEU A 648 24.15 9.88 6.01
CA LEU A 648 24.72 10.48 7.23
C LEU A 648 23.65 11.22 8.05
N GLU A 649 22.80 12.03 7.40
CA GLU A 649 21.68 12.73 8.05
C GLU A 649 20.74 11.75 8.77
N ILE A 650 20.35 10.66 8.10
CA ILE A 650 19.46 9.65 8.69
C ILE A 650 20.19 8.88 9.80
N ALA A 651 21.45 8.49 9.58
CA ALA A 651 22.24 7.77 10.57
C ALA A 651 22.39 8.56 11.87
N ALA A 652 22.76 9.84 11.78
CA ALA A 652 22.90 10.74 12.92
C ALA A 652 21.57 10.94 13.67
N ARG A 653 20.47 11.15 12.93
CA ARG A 653 19.16 11.40 13.53
C ARG A 653 18.58 10.17 14.23
N GLU A 654 18.72 8.97 13.63
CA GLU A 654 18.15 7.76 14.23
C GLU A 654 18.96 7.25 15.42
N ILE A 655 20.30 7.37 15.41
CA ILE A 655 21.12 6.95 16.57
C ILE A 655 20.91 7.86 17.80
N GLU A 656 20.62 9.14 17.58
CA GLU A 656 20.32 10.12 18.63
C GLU A 656 19.00 9.80 19.35
N ASP A 657 18.05 9.13 18.69
CA ASP A 657 16.79 8.70 19.31
C ASP A 657 17.02 7.55 20.30
N GLN A 658 17.15 7.90 21.58
CA GLN A 658 17.42 6.93 22.65
C GLN A 658 16.29 5.91 22.89
N VAL A 659 15.10 6.15 22.34
CA VAL A 659 13.96 5.20 22.44
C VAL A 659 13.95 4.22 21.27
N ARG A 660 14.70 4.52 20.19
CA ARG A 660 14.80 3.65 19.02
C ARG A 660 15.88 2.59 19.22
N ASP A 661 15.52 1.34 18.96
CA ASP A 661 16.44 0.20 19.10
C ASP A 661 17.15 -0.15 17.79
N SER A 662 16.54 0.11 16.63
CA SER A 662 17.12 -0.24 15.34
C SER A 662 16.88 0.81 14.25
N PHE A 663 17.70 0.77 13.20
CA PHE A 663 17.50 1.64 12.04
C PHE A 663 16.14 1.38 11.38
N GLY A 664 15.36 2.45 11.22
CA GLY A 664 14.05 2.46 10.56
C GLY A 664 14.16 2.72 9.06
N GLN A 665 15.05 3.63 8.65
CA GLN A 665 15.13 4.07 7.24
C GLN A 665 16.40 3.64 6.48
N LEU A 666 17.36 3.01 7.15
CA LEU A 666 18.54 2.43 6.50
C LEU A 666 18.45 0.90 6.55
N VAL A 667 18.65 0.25 5.42
CA VAL A 667 18.61 -1.22 5.32
C VAL A 667 19.63 -1.75 4.32
N HIS A 668 20.25 -2.89 4.63
CA HIS A 668 21.11 -3.60 3.69
C HIS A 668 20.26 -4.38 2.68
N ASP A 669 20.51 -4.18 1.39
CA ASP A 669 19.88 -4.94 0.31
C ASP A 669 20.85 -6.02 -0.19
N ASN A 670 20.57 -7.26 0.21
CA ASN A 670 21.31 -8.46 -0.18
C ASN A 670 20.55 -9.34 -1.19
N ARG A 671 19.53 -8.78 -1.86
CA ARG A 671 18.70 -9.54 -2.80
C ARG A 671 19.52 -10.09 -3.96
N LYS A 672 19.10 -11.24 -4.50
CA LYS A 672 19.62 -11.76 -5.77
C LYS A 672 19.18 -10.85 -6.92
N THR A 673 20.14 -10.47 -7.75
CA THR A 673 19.92 -9.78 -9.02
C THR A 673 19.52 -10.77 -10.12
N PRO A 674 18.96 -10.32 -11.24
CA PRO A 674 18.66 -11.18 -12.40
C PRO A 674 19.87 -11.99 -12.91
N ASN A 675 21.08 -11.46 -12.73
CA ASN A 675 22.34 -12.12 -13.12
C ASN A 675 22.88 -13.07 -12.04
N ASN A 676 22.06 -13.45 -11.05
CA ASN A 676 22.41 -14.33 -9.93
C ASN A 676 23.49 -13.81 -8.96
N ASN A 677 24.01 -12.59 -9.14
CA ASN A 677 24.83 -11.90 -8.14
C ASN A 677 23.94 -11.34 -7.03
N ARG A 678 24.46 -11.19 -5.81
CA ARG A 678 23.72 -10.46 -4.76
C ARG A 678 24.02 -8.97 -4.85
N LYS A 679 22.99 -8.13 -4.66
CA LYS A 679 23.20 -6.72 -4.34
C LYS A 679 23.99 -6.62 -3.05
N ASN A 680 24.75 -5.55 -2.91
CA ASN A 680 25.50 -5.26 -1.69
C ASN A 680 25.47 -3.75 -1.43
N ASP A 681 24.26 -3.24 -1.32
CA ASP A 681 23.98 -1.82 -1.22
C ASP A 681 23.29 -1.53 0.12
N ILE A 682 23.53 -0.33 0.66
CA ILE A 682 22.69 0.27 1.69
C ILE A 682 21.60 1.08 0.97
N VAL A 683 20.34 0.71 1.20
CA VAL A 683 19.17 1.41 0.64
C VAL A 683 18.69 2.44 1.64
N ILE A 684 18.38 3.64 1.13
CA ILE A 684 17.88 4.77 1.89
C ILE A 684 16.37 4.87 1.69
N CYS A 685 15.61 4.34 2.65
CA CYS A 685 14.15 4.34 2.68
C CYS A 685 13.63 5.68 3.24
N GLU A 686 13.93 6.78 2.55
CA GLU A 686 13.46 8.11 2.96
C GLU A 686 11.94 8.27 2.75
N HIS A 687 11.27 8.83 3.76
CA HIS A 687 9.93 9.38 3.62
C HIS A 687 9.97 10.67 2.81
N ARG A 688 9.53 10.60 1.56
CA ARG A 688 9.49 11.78 0.67
C ARG A 688 8.40 12.75 1.10
N PRO A 689 8.72 14.00 1.40
CA PRO A 689 7.68 14.98 1.74
C PRO A 689 6.78 15.24 0.54
N ILE A 690 5.48 15.32 0.80
CA ILE A 690 4.47 15.75 -0.17
C ILE A 690 4.39 17.28 -0.17
N ARG A 691 4.22 17.91 -1.34
CA ARG A 691 4.13 19.37 -1.49
C ARG A 691 2.74 19.95 -1.16
N VAL A 692 1.82 19.12 -0.68
CA VAL A 692 0.46 19.50 -0.27
C VAL A 692 0.51 19.92 1.19
N THR A 693 0.21 21.19 1.45
CA THR A 693 0.23 21.75 2.81
C THR A 693 -0.95 21.24 3.63
N ARG A 694 -0.88 21.41 4.96
CA ARG A 694 -1.99 21.08 5.86
C ARG A 694 -3.12 22.10 5.81
N SER A 695 -2.80 23.35 5.46
CA SER A 695 -3.74 24.45 5.23
C SER A 695 -4.56 24.26 3.96
N ALA A 696 -4.07 23.53 2.97
CA ALA A 696 -4.78 23.31 1.72
C ALA A 696 -5.97 22.34 1.90
N PRO A 697 -7.16 22.68 1.36
CA PRO A 697 -8.26 21.73 1.18
C PRO A 697 -7.87 20.59 0.24
N VAL A 698 -8.28 19.36 0.56
CA VAL A 698 -7.88 18.16 -0.19
C VAL A 698 -9.08 17.27 -0.50
N LEU A 699 -9.24 16.91 -1.78
CA LEU A 699 -10.13 15.85 -2.23
C LEU A 699 -9.32 14.71 -2.83
N TYR A 700 -9.24 13.58 -2.12
CA TYR A 700 -8.54 12.37 -2.57
C TYR A 700 -9.54 11.33 -3.10
N LEU A 701 -9.39 10.89 -4.35
CA LEU A 701 -10.30 9.97 -5.03
C LEU A 701 -9.57 8.68 -5.41
N ASP A 702 -9.74 7.59 -4.65
CA ASP A 702 -9.04 6.33 -4.94
C ASP A 702 -9.91 5.13 -4.58
N ALA A 703 -10.06 4.18 -5.50
CA ALA A 703 -10.86 2.97 -5.26
C ALA A 703 -10.23 2.02 -4.24
N THR A 704 -8.92 2.15 -4.05
CA THR A 704 -8.07 1.30 -3.22
C THR A 704 -7.49 2.05 -2.04
N ALA A 705 -8.09 3.18 -1.63
CA ALA A 705 -7.58 3.98 -0.52
C ALA A 705 -7.52 3.14 0.77
N ASP A 706 -6.36 3.16 1.43
CA ASP A 706 -6.14 2.56 2.74
C ASP A 706 -5.72 3.66 3.73
N PRO A 707 -6.54 3.95 4.77
CA PRO A 707 -6.26 5.01 5.73
C PRO A 707 -4.89 4.91 6.40
N ILE A 708 -4.36 3.70 6.62
CA ILE A 708 -3.06 3.51 7.27
C ILE A 708 -1.95 4.13 6.43
N ILE A 709 -2.03 3.97 5.10
CA ILE A 709 -1.03 4.50 4.16
C ILE A 709 -1.29 5.98 3.88
N THR A 710 -2.55 6.35 3.63
CA THR A 710 -2.88 7.70 3.19
C THR A 710 -2.68 8.73 4.31
N ASP A 711 -2.96 8.39 5.57
CA ASP A 711 -2.73 9.29 6.71
C ASP A 711 -1.25 9.62 6.93
N ALA A 712 -0.32 8.79 6.44
CA ALA A 712 1.12 9.06 6.53
C ALA A 712 1.56 10.24 5.64
N TYR A 713 0.83 10.52 4.56
CA TYR A 713 1.13 11.62 3.62
C TYR A 713 0.10 12.75 3.69
N LEU A 714 -1.17 12.41 3.85
CA LEU A 714 -2.30 13.33 3.87
C LEU A 714 -3.06 13.16 5.20
N PRO A 715 -2.53 13.70 6.31
CA PRO A 715 -3.19 13.57 7.61
C PRO A 715 -4.55 14.30 7.64
N ALA A 716 -5.41 13.88 8.57
CA ALA A 716 -6.72 14.46 8.87
C ALA A 716 -7.72 14.41 7.69
N LEU A 717 -7.71 13.32 6.91
CA LEU A 717 -8.73 13.06 5.90
C LEU A 717 -10.01 12.48 6.52
N GLN A 718 -11.16 13.02 6.12
CA GLN A 718 -12.45 12.37 6.35
C GLN A 718 -12.66 11.26 5.30
N TYR A 719 -12.68 10.01 5.74
CA TYR A 719 -12.84 8.86 4.84
C TYR A 719 -14.31 8.54 4.58
N HIS A 720 -14.66 8.46 3.31
CA HIS A 720 -15.94 7.99 2.81
C HIS A 720 -15.75 6.71 2.00
N ARG A 721 -16.58 5.69 2.25
CA ARG A 721 -16.55 4.43 1.51
C ARG A 721 -17.91 4.14 0.89
N ILE A 722 -17.92 3.86 -0.41
CA ILE A 722 -19.10 3.46 -1.16
C ILE A 722 -18.73 2.23 -1.99
N ASP A 723 -19.34 1.09 -1.66
CA ASP A 723 -19.17 -0.16 -2.40
C ASP A 723 -20.38 -0.40 -3.31
N VAL A 724 -20.14 -0.64 -4.60
CA VAL A 724 -21.20 -0.73 -5.62
C VAL A 724 -21.32 -2.16 -6.13
N HIS A 725 -22.55 -2.60 -6.40
CA HIS A 725 -22.81 -3.86 -7.09
C HIS A 725 -22.12 -3.85 -8.46
N GLN A 726 -21.37 -4.91 -8.74
CA GLN A 726 -20.68 -5.12 -10.00
C GLN A 726 -21.37 -6.24 -10.77
N LEU A 727 -21.72 -6.01 -12.04
CA LEU A 727 -22.44 -6.96 -12.87
C LEU A 727 -21.49 -8.00 -13.47
N ALA A 728 -20.95 -8.86 -12.61
CA ALA A 728 -20.06 -9.96 -13.00
C ALA A 728 -20.43 -11.28 -12.32
N MET A 729 -20.05 -12.38 -12.96
CA MET A 729 -19.87 -13.67 -12.30
C MET A 729 -18.38 -13.94 -12.11
N VAL A 730 -17.98 -14.20 -10.87
CA VAL A 730 -16.57 -14.39 -10.48
C VAL A 730 -16.30 -15.85 -10.11
N SER A 731 -15.35 -16.45 -10.82
CA SER A 731 -14.82 -17.79 -10.53
C SER A 731 -13.37 -17.68 -10.11
N GLN A 732 -13.03 -18.23 -8.95
CA GLN A 732 -11.70 -18.16 -8.37
C GLN A 732 -11.13 -19.53 -8.08
N VAL A 733 -9.88 -19.73 -8.51
CA VAL A 733 -9.10 -20.93 -8.25
C VAL A 733 -8.59 -20.93 -6.81
N HIS A 734 -8.84 -21.98 -6.02
CA HIS A 734 -8.37 -22.04 -4.62
C HIS A 734 -7.18 -22.98 -4.40
N ASP A 735 -6.97 -23.98 -5.25
CA ASP A 735 -5.94 -25.02 -5.10
C ASP A 735 -4.58 -24.65 -5.72
N ARG A 736 -4.43 -23.41 -6.22
CA ARG A 736 -3.18 -22.89 -6.79
C ARG A 736 -2.92 -21.45 -6.38
N THR A 737 -1.67 -21.17 -6.06
CA THR A 737 -1.21 -19.80 -5.78
C THR A 737 -1.07 -18.93 -7.03
N GLY A 738 -1.01 -19.54 -8.22
CA GLY A 738 -0.84 -18.82 -9.49
C GLY A 738 0.45 -18.02 -9.58
N SER A 739 1.53 -18.45 -8.93
CA SER A 739 2.78 -17.67 -8.82
C SER A 739 3.40 -17.29 -10.18
N LYS A 740 4.16 -16.18 -10.23
CA LYS A 740 4.96 -15.78 -11.40
C LYS A 740 5.82 -16.95 -11.92
N ASN A 741 6.51 -17.64 -11.01
CA ASN A 741 7.38 -18.76 -11.36
C ASN A 741 6.61 -19.93 -11.97
N PHE A 742 5.40 -20.21 -11.48
CA PHE A 742 4.55 -21.26 -12.06
C PHE A 742 4.29 -20.99 -13.55
N TRP A 743 3.79 -19.79 -13.89
CA TRP A 743 3.48 -19.45 -15.29
C TRP A 743 4.73 -19.33 -16.16
N ASN A 744 5.76 -18.60 -15.70
CA ASN A 744 6.97 -18.39 -16.48
C ASN A 744 7.74 -19.70 -16.74
N SER A 745 7.66 -20.67 -15.83
CA SER A 745 8.28 -21.99 -16.05
C SER A 745 7.68 -22.77 -17.22
N LYS A 746 6.50 -22.36 -17.73
CA LYS A 746 5.83 -23.00 -18.88
C LYS A 746 6.21 -22.41 -20.23
N ILE A 747 6.90 -21.26 -20.25
CA ILE A 747 7.32 -20.60 -21.50
C ILE A 747 8.28 -21.50 -22.30
N GLY A 748 9.30 -22.07 -21.65
CA GLY A 748 10.24 -23.00 -22.31
C GLY A 748 9.55 -24.23 -22.91
N PRO A 749 8.77 -25.00 -22.11
CA PRO A 749 7.97 -26.10 -22.63
C PRO A 749 7.00 -25.72 -23.76
N GLU A 750 6.49 -24.49 -23.78
CA GLU A 750 5.63 -24.03 -24.87
C GLU A 750 6.41 -23.70 -26.15
N GLN A 751 7.62 -23.15 -26.02
CA GLN A 751 8.53 -22.97 -27.16
C GLN A 751 8.93 -24.33 -27.79
N GLU A 752 9.14 -25.35 -26.96
CA GLU A 752 9.36 -26.73 -27.43
C GLU A 752 8.11 -27.25 -28.18
N ASN A 753 6.92 -27.09 -27.61
CA ASN A 753 5.65 -27.48 -28.24
C ASN A 753 5.42 -26.81 -29.61
N LEU A 754 5.79 -25.53 -29.73
CA LEU A 754 5.71 -24.80 -31.00
C LEU A 754 6.71 -25.28 -32.05
N SER A 755 7.82 -25.88 -31.60
CA SER A 755 8.88 -26.40 -32.47
C SER A 755 8.60 -27.84 -32.94
N GLU A 756 7.71 -28.56 -32.28
CA GLU A 756 7.30 -29.91 -32.66
C GLU A 756 6.50 -29.92 -33.98
N PRO A 757 6.60 -31.00 -34.80
CA PRO A 757 5.84 -31.12 -36.04
C PRO A 757 4.32 -31.05 -35.85
N THR A 758 3.84 -31.45 -34.66
CA THR A 758 2.43 -31.42 -34.28
C THR A 758 2.28 -30.73 -32.93
N TYR A 759 1.59 -29.60 -32.92
CA TYR A 759 1.30 -28.85 -31.70
C TYR A 759 0.30 -29.60 -30.82
N ASP A 760 0.65 -29.92 -29.58
CA ASP A 760 -0.26 -30.49 -28.59
C ASP A 760 -0.86 -29.38 -27.70
N PRO A 761 -2.17 -29.09 -27.81
CA PRO A 761 -2.81 -28.06 -27.00
C PRO A 761 -2.88 -28.39 -25.49
N ARG A 762 -2.44 -29.59 -25.08
CA ARG A 762 -2.35 -30.02 -23.67
C ARG A 762 -0.92 -30.28 -23.22
N HIS A 763 0.08 -29.88 -23.99
CA HIS A 763 1.48 -30.09 -23.64
C HIS A 763 1.79 -29.52 -22.25
N ASN A 764 1.22 -28.36 -21.93
CA ASN A 764 1.42 -27.67 -20.67
C ASN A 764 0.21 -26.75 -20.36
N ASP A 765 0.24 -26.15 -19.17
CA ASP A 765 -0.83 -25.28 -18.66
C ASP A 765 -1.03 -24.01 -19.52
N LEU A 766 0.03 -23.50 -20.17
CA LEU A 766 -0.03 -22.33 -21.03
C LEU A 766 -0.73 -22.63 -22.36
N ALA A 767 -0.43 -23.78 -22.99
CA ALA A 767 -1.14 -24.28 -24.18
C ALA A 767 -2.65 -24.46 -23.91
N SER A 768 -2.97 -24.95 -22.71
CA SER A 768 -4.35 -25.16 -22.26
C SER A 768 -5.09 -23.83 -22.08
N LEU A 769 -4.43 -22.84 -21.46
CA LEU A 769 -4.95 -21.48 -21.33
C LEU A 769 -5.21 -20.81 -22.69
N ILE A 770 -4.26 -20.89 -23.63
CA ILE A 770 -4.42 -20.36 -24.99
C ILE A 770 -5.63 -20.98 -25.68
N THR A 771 -5.84 -22.28 -25.50
CA THR A 771 -6.99 -22.95 -26.11
C THR A 771 -8.31 -22.46 -25.54
N ILE A 772 -8.40 -22.25 -24.21
CA ILE A 772 -9.59 -21.65 -23.59
C ILE A 772 -9.84 -20.26 -24.16
N LEU A 773 -8.82 -19.40 -24.16
CA LEU A 773 -8.95 -18.01 -24.65
C LEU A 773 -9.46 -17.99 -26.09
N ASN A 774 -8.91 -18.83 -26.96
CA ASN A 774 -9.36 -18.96 -28.35
C ASN A 774 -10.78 -19.51 -28.48
N ALA A 775 -11.19 -20.44 -27.61
CA ALA A 775 -12.56 -20.97 -27.60
C ALA A 775 -13.58 -19.89 -27.23
N TRP A 776 -13.24 -18.97 -26.32
CA TRP A 776 -14.08 -17.82 -25.99
C TRP A 776 -14.21 -16.85 -27.17
N VAL A 777 -13.12 -16.56 -27.88
CA VAL A 777 -13.19 -15.74 -29.11
C VAL A 777 -14.11 -16.37 -30.16
N LYS A 778 -13.97 -17.69 -30.39
CA LYS A 778 -14.84 -18.43 -31.33
C LYS A 778 -16.32 -18.40 -30.92
N ALA A 779 -16.58 -18.30 -29.62
CA ALA A 779 -17.92 -18.13 -29.07
C ALA A 779 -18.43 -16.68 -29.09
N GLY A 780 -17.73 -15.75 -29.77
CA GLY A 780 -18.14 -14.36 -29.92
C GLY A 780 -17.85 -13.47 -28.72
N GLU A 781 -17.02 -13.94 -27.78
CA GLU A 781 -16.58 -13.19 -26.60
C GLU A 781 -15.26 -12.45 -26.87
N SER A 782 -14.94 -11.46 -26.05
CA SER A 782 -13.73 -10.61 -26.19
C SER A 782 -12.83 -10.73 -24.95
N PRO A 783 -12.02 -11.80 -24.85
CA PRO A 783 -11.23 -12.07 -23.66
C PRO A 783 -10.06 -11.10 -23.47
N LEU A 784 -9.83 -10.76 -22.21
CA LEU A 784 -8.63 -10.10 -21.71
C LEU A 784 -7.85 -11.07 -20.82
N VAL A 785 -6.55 -11.23 -21.06
CA VAL A 785 -5.65 -11.90 -20.12
C VAL A 785 -4.75 -10.88 -19.43
N VAL A 786 -4.68 -10.96 -18.10
CA VAL A 786 -3.84 -10.11 -17.26
C VAL A 786 -2.85 -10.96 -16.46
N GLY A 787 -1.55 -10.67 -16.58
CA GLY A 787 -0.52 -11.44 -15.90
C GLY A 787 0.75 -10.68 -15.56
N ASN A 788 1.83 -11.42 -15.29
CA ASN A 788 3.15 -10.81 -15.13
C ASN A 788 3.75 -10.43 -16.49
N LYS A 789 4.61 -9.40 -16.49
CA LYS A 789 5.20 -8.81 -17.69
C LYS A 789 5.80 -9.86 -18.64
N ASP A 790 6.70 -10.74 -18.17
CA ASP A 790 7.39 -11.71 -19.03
C ASP A 790 6.40 -12.69 -19.72
N LEU A 791 5.37 -13.15 -18.99
CA LEU A 791 4.32 -14.00 -19.54
C LEU A 791 3.50 -13.25 -20.60
N CYS A 792 3.13 -12.01 -20.32
CA CYS A 792 2.32 -11.20 -21.22
C CYS A 792 3.08 -10.80 -22.49
N GLU A 793 4.38 -10.52 -22.39
CA GLU A 793 5.24 -10.30 -23.56
C GLU A 793 5.28 -11.55 -24.44
N PHE A 794 5.52 -12.73 -23.85
CA PHE A 794 5.48 -13.99 -24.59
C PHE A 794 4.12 -14.25 -25.25
N LEU A 795 3.01 -13.98 -24.56
CA LEU A 795 1.66 -14.18 -25.09
C LEU A 795 1.33 -13.26 -26.27
N ARG A 796 1.81 -12.00 -26.27
CA ARG A 796 1.56 -11.06 -27.38
C ARG A 796 2.16 -11.54 -28.70
N ASP A 797 3.32 -12.17 -28.64
CA ASP A 797 4.03 -12.68 -29.81
C ASP A 797 3.66 -14.14 -30.14
N HIS A 798 2.71 -14.74 -29.41
CA HIS A 798 2.40 -16.16 -29.54
C HIS A 798 1.60 -16.46 -30.81
N PRO A 799 2.11 -17.29 -31.74
CA PRO A 799 1.53 -17.46 -33.08
C PRO A 799 0.18 -18.20 -33.09
N ARG A 800 -0.19 -18.87 -31.99
CA ARG A 800 -1.47 -19.57 -31.84
C ARG A 800 -2.50 -18.80 -31.02
N LEU A 801 -2.15 -17.65 -30.44
CA LEU A 801 -3.11 -16.85 -29.71
C LEU A 801 -3.99 -16.09 -30.70
N ASP A 802 -5.30 -16.17 -30.53
CA ASP A 802 -6.23 -15.46 -31.40
C ASP A 802 -6.10 -13.94 -31.23
N THR A 803 -6.13 -13.19 -32.33
CA THR A 803 -6.06 -11.72 -32.35
C THR A 803 -7.19 -11.03 -31.58
N GLY A 804 -8.31 -11.73 -31.34
CA GLY A 804 -9.40 -11.24 -30.49
C GLY A 804 -9.04 -11.15 -29.01
N VAL A 805 -7.98 -11.82 -28.55
CA VAL A 805 -7.52 -11.81 -27.16
C VAL A 805 -6.68 -10.56 -26.89
N ALA A 806 -7.11 -9.75 -25.92
CA ALA A 806 -6.28 -8.66 -25.39
C ALA A 806 -5.32 -9.17 -24.32
N VAL A 807 -4.10 -8.63 -24.31
CA VAL A 807 -3.06 -8.99 -23.32
C VAL A 807 -2.58 -7.73 -22.60
N ALA A 808 -2.70 -7.74 -21.27
CA ALA A 808 -2.19 -6.69 -20.41
C ALA A 808 -1.39 -7.28 -19.24
N HIS A 809 -0.51 -6.49 -18.62
CA HIS A 809 0.26 -6.94 -17.46
C HIS A 809 0.02 -6.05 -16.25
N PHE A 810 0.17 -6.63 -15.06
CA PHE A 810 0.14 -5.88 -13.80
C PHE A 810 1.05 -4.64 -13.87
N MET A 811 0.69 -3.60 -13.14
CA MET A 811 1.32 -2.27 -13.08
C MET A 811 1.17 -1.40 -14.33
N SER A 812 0.73 -1.94 -15.48
CA SER A 812 0.48 -1.16 -16.71
C SER A 812 -0.97 -0.68 -16.88
N LEU A 813 -1.86 -1.08 -15.97
CA LEU A 813 -3.31 -1.00 -16.18
C LEU A 813 -3.97 0.31 -15.73
N ARG A 814 -3.38 1.02 -14.76
CA ARG A 814 -4.05 2.12 -14.02
C ARG A 814 -4.61 3.18 -14.98
N GLY A 815 -5.83 3.64 -14.78
CA GLY A 815 -6.46 4.66 -15.64
C GLY A 815 -6.68 4.32 -17.12
N SER A 816 -6.35 3.11 -17.61
CA SER A 816 -6.63 2.76 -19.01
C SER A 816 -8.11 2.39 -19.22
N ASN A 817 -8.74 2.97 -20.24
CA ASN A 817 -10.08 2.59 -20.71
C ASN A 817 -10.05 1.55 -21.85
N ALA A 818 -8.87 1.10 -22.29
CA ALA A 818 -8.69 0.24 -23.46
C ALA A 818 -9.38 -1.14 -23.40
N TYR A 819 -9.92 -1.51 -22.23
CA TYR A 819 -10.51 -2.82 -21.98
C TYR A 819 -11.96 -2.77 -21.50
N GLU A 820 -12.62 -1.61 -21.58
CA GLU A 820 -13.99 -1.44 -21.08
C GLU A 820 -15.02 -2.32 -21.79
N ASP A 821 -14.83 -2.59 -23.08
CA ASP A 821 -15.74 -3.41 -23.90
C ASP A 821 -15.42 -4.91 -23.85
N ARG A 822 -14.42 -5.32 -23.07
CA ARG A 822 -14.06 -6.73 -22.91
C ARG A 822 -15.16 -7.45 -22.11
N SER A 823 -15.52 -8.66 -22.55
CA SER A 823 -16.62 -9.43 -21.96
C SER A 823 -16.17 -10.40 -20.87
N VAL A 824 -14.89 -10.79 -20.88
CA VAL A 824 -14.28 -11.68 -19.89
C VAL A 824 -12.84 -11.28 -19.58
N VAL A 825 -12.42 -11.47 -18.33
CA VAL A 825 -11.01 -11.35 -17.91
C VAL A 825 -10.49 -12.63 -17.26
N PHE A 826 -9.28 -13.04 -17.63
CA PHE A 826 -8.49 -14.10 -17.01
C PHE A 826 -7.27 -13.46 -16.33
N ILE A 827 -7.23 -13.50 -15.00
CA ILE A 827 -6.11 -12.95 -14.22
C ILE A 827 -5.19 -14.10 -13.80
N THR A 828 -4.04 -14.20 -14.47
CA THR A 828 -3.05 -15.25 -14.23
C THR A 828 -2.17 -14.87 -13.04
N GLY A 829 -2.61 -15.24 -11.83
CA GLY A 829 -1.80 -15.09 -10.63
C GLY A 829 -2.12 -13.87 -9.77
N ARG A 830 -1.07 -13.34 -9.13
CA ARG A 830 -1.10 -12.16 -8.25
C ARG A 830 0.19 -11.36 -8.39
N ASN A 831 0.12 -10.04 -8.21
CA ASN A 831 1.31 -9.20 -8.16
C ASN A 831 2.03 -9.34 -6.82
N GLN A 832 3.07 -10.18 -6.74
CA GLN A 832 3.83 -10.42 -5.51
C GLN A 832 5.28 -9.93 -5.66
N PRO A 833 5.61 -8.73 -5.16
CA PRO A 833 6.99 -8.28 -5.07
C PRO A 833 7.80 -9.12 -4.07
N PRO A 834 9.15 -9.07 -4.15
CA PRO A 834 10.02 -9.59 -3.11
C PRO A 834 9.69 -9.00 -1.73
N ILE A 835 9.78 -9.82 -0.68
CA ILE A 835 9.47 -9.45 0.71
C ILE A 835 10.28 -8.21 1.15
N ASP A 836 11.58 -8.18 0.82
CA ASP A 836 12.44 -7.02 1.12
C ASP A 836 11.94 -5.73 0.49
N GLU A 837 11.32 -5.79 -0.70
CA GLU A 837 10.82 -4.59 -1.37
C GLU A 837 9.59 -4.03 -0.65
N ILE A 838 8.71 -4.91 -0.15
CA ILE A 838 7.55 -4.51 0.65
C ILE A 838 8.03 -3.83 1.93
N GLU A 839 9.01 -4.42 2.61
CA GLU A 839 9.60 -3.83 3.82
C GLU A 839 10.28 -2.48 3.52
N GLN A 840 11.07 -2.40 2.44
CA GLN A 840 11.71 -1.15 2.01
C GLN A 840 10.68 -0.04 1.74
N GLN A 841 9.55 -0.37 1.10
CA GLN A 841 8.46 0.57 0.86
C GLN A 841 7.77 0.97 2.18
N ALA A 842 7.51 0.03 3.08
CA ALA A 842 6.94 0.33 4.39
C ALA A 842 7.88 1.22 5.24
N ARG A 843 9.20 1.00 5.19
CA ARG A 843 10.20 1.86 5.81
C ARG A 843 10.21 3.27 5.22
N ALA A 844 10.01 3.41 3.91
CA ALA A 844 9.89 4.72 3.29
C ALA A 844 8.61 5.45 3.72
N VAL A 845 7.49 4.74 3.88
CA VAL A 845 6.24 5.37 4.34
C VAL A 845 6.28 5.68 5.84
N PHE A 846 6.70 4.73 6.68
CA PHE A 846 6.51 4.77 8.14
C PHE A 846 7.80 4.77 8.96
N GLY A 847 8.99 4.60 8.36
CA GLY A 847 10.25 4.48 9.10
C GLY A 847 10.63 5.74 9.88
N ASN A 848 10.09 6.90 9.48
CA ASN A 848 10.20 8.17 10.20
C ASN A 848 8.98 8.47 11.11
N SER A 849 8.02 7.56 11.23
CA SER A 849 6.89 7.77 12.13
C SER A 849 7.35 7.73 13.58
N GLY A 850 6.57 8.36 14.49
CA GLY A 850 6.87 8.38 15.92
C GLY A 850 6.75 7.02 16.62
N ASN A 851 6.35 5.97 15.90
CA ASN A 851 6.19 4.58 16.37
C ASN A 851 7.02 3.65 15.47
N PRO A 852 8.08 2.99 15.98
CA PRO A 852 8.91 2.08 15.18
C PRO A 852 8.10 0.97 14.49
N LEU A 853 8.57 0.50 13.33
CA LEU A 853 8.04 -0.68 12.65
C LEU A 853 8.55 -1.96 13.31
N SER A 854 7.70 -2.98 13.38
CA SER A 854 8.08 -4.33 13.78
C SER A 854 8.33 -5.17 12.52
N TYR A 855 9.47 -5.87 12.48
CA TYR A 855 9.89 -6.67 11.32
C TYR A 855 9.82 -8.16 11.65
N ASP A 856 9.25 -8.93 10.73
CA ASP A 856 9.24 -10.39 10.79
C ASP A 856 10.52 -10.99 10.19
N ASP A 857 10.83 -12.22 10.58
CA ASP A 857 11.83 -13.01 9.87
C ASP A 857 11.37 -13.26 8.42
N LYS A 858 12.16 -12.78 7.46
CA LYS A 858 11.86 -12.84 6.03
C LYS A 858 11.84 -14.27 5.49
N GLU A 859 12.56 -15.19 6.13
CA GLU A 859 12.56 -16.61 5.75
C GLU A 859 11.31 -17.33 6.28
N ASN A 860 10.79 -16.86 7.42
CA ASN A 860 9.68 -17.49 8.15
C ASN A 860 8.57 -16.47 8.43
N LEU A 861 8.02 -15.88 7.37
CA LEU A 861 6.90 -14.95 7.50
C LEU A 861 5.69 -15.64 8.16
N PRO A 862 4.96 -14.92 9.02
CA PRO A 862 3.70 -15.39 9.58
C PRO A 862 2.68 -15.79 8.53
N LEU A 863 1.76 -16.65 8.96
CA LEU A 863 0.60 -17.05 8.18
C LEU A 863 -0.63 -16.29 8.67
N ASP A 864 -1.56 -16.00 7.78
CA ASP A 864 -2.88 -15.44 8.12
C ASP A 864 -3.96 -16.25 7.44
N GLN A 865 -5.09 -16.45 8.12
CA GLN A 865 -6.27 -17.10 7.55
C GLN A 865 -7.24 -16.04 7.07
N VAL A 866 -7.30 -15.86 5.75
CA VAL A 866 -8.11 -14.81 5.12
C VAL A 866 -9.33 -15.45 4.46
N GLU A 867 -10.53 -14.99 4.84
CA GLU A 867 -11.78 -15.48 4.26
C GLU A 867 -12.01 -14.96 2.84
N TYR A 868 -12.61 -15.79 1.99
CA TYR A 868 -13.16 -15.35 0.71
C TYR A 868 -14.41 -14.52 0.92
N CYS A 869 -14.52 -13.40 0.20
CA CYS A 869 -15.76 -12.66 0.12
C CYS A 869 -16.74 -13.42 -0.79
N LEU A 870 -17.46 -14.42 -0.27
CA LEU A 870 -18.42 -15.18 -1.07
C LEU A 870 -19.69 -14.38 -1.37
N SER A 871 -20.16 -14.44 -2.62
CA SER A 871 -21.41 -13.81 -3.04
C SER A 871 -22.63 -14.56 -2.46
N ALA A 872 -23.80 -13.92 -2.48
CA ALA A 872 -25.06 -14.56 -2.10
C ALA A 872 -25.50 -15.69 -3.08
N ARG A 873 -24.89 -15.75 -4.27
CA ARG A 873 -25.14 -16.81 -5.27
C ARG A 873 -24.23 -18.02 -5.07
N SER A 874 -23.19 -17.88 -4.26
CA SER A 874 -22.23 -18.96 -4.01
C SER A 874 -22.91 -20.11 -3.28
N PRO A 875 -22.77 -21.35 -3.78
CA PRO A 875 -23.23 -22.54 -3.07
C PRO A 875 -22.28 -22.95 -1.92
N HIS A 876 -21.12 -22.31 -1.82
CA HIS A 876 -20.08 -22.68 -0.86
C HIS A 876 -20.38 -22.12 0.54
N SER A 877 -20.10 -22.93 1.56
CA SER A 877 -20.00 -22.47 2.95
C SER A 877 -18.90 -21.41 3.10
N PRO A 878 -18.93 -20.57 4.16
CA PRO A 878 -17.85 -19.65 4.46
C PRO A 878 -16.50 -20.37 4.44
N ALA A 879 -15.57 -19.86 3.62
CA ALA A 879 -14.31 -20.52 3.35
C ALA A 879 -13.15 -19.52 3.44
N ALA A 880 -11.98 -20.01 3.82
CA ALA A 880 -10.76 -19.24 3.99
C ALA A 880 -9.56 -19.92 3.35
N MET A 881 -8.50 -19.13 3.15
CA MET A 881 -7.21 -19.58 2.64
C MET A 881 -6.09 -19.06 3.54
N THR A 882 -5.09 -19.91 3.75
CA THR A 882 -3.87 -19.54 4.48
C THR A 882 -2.92 -18.81 3.55
N VAL A 883 -2.61 -17.55 3.87
CA VAL A 883 -1.71 -16.69 3.07
C VAL A 883 -0.54 -16.19 3.92
N LEU A 884 0.58 -15.87 3.26
CA LEU A 884 1.67 -15.16 3.92
C LEU A 884 1.25 -13.72 4.19
N SER A 885 1.46 -13.26 5.42
CA SER A 885 1.19 -11.90 5.87
C SER A 885 2.29 -11.40 6.81
N PHE A 886 2.20 -10.13 7.19
CA PHE A 886 3.09 -9.50 8.15
C PHE A 886 2.40 -9.29 9.48
N SER A 887 3.14 -9.43 10.57
CA SER A 887 2.63 -9.19 11.91
C SER A 887 2.37 -7.71 12.16
N ASP A 888 3.16 -6.79 11.58
CA ASP A 888 2.91 -5.34 11.66
C ASP A 888 1.82 -4.92 10.64
N PRO A 889 0.66 -4.41 11.10
CA PRO A 889 -0.45 -4.03 10.22
C PRO A 889 -0.09 -2.99 9.16
N ARG A 890 0.93 -2.15 9.39
CA ARG A 890 1.37 -1.12 8.43
C ARG A 890 2.14 -1.75 7.27
N ILE A 891 2.98 -2.75 7.55
CA ILE A 891 3.70 -3.50 6.50
C ILE A 891 2.70 -4.35 5.71
N GLU A 892 1.74 -4.97 6.41
CA GLU A 892 0.64 -5.69 5.78
C GLU A 892 -0.21 -4.78 4.86
N ALA A 893 -0.53 -3.57 5.30
CA ALA A 893 -1.26 -2.59 4.47
C ALA A 893 -0.51 -2.28 3.17
N VAL A 894 0.82 -2.06 3.24
CA VAL A 894 1.66 -1.85 2.05
C VAL A 894 1.65 -3.08 1.14
N GLN A 895 1.73 -4.30 1.70
CA GLN A 895 1.62 -5.53 0.91
C GLN A 895 0.27 -5.59 0.17
N LYS A 896 -0.84 -5.36 0.88
CA LYS A 896 -2.20 -5.37 0.34
C LYS A 896 -2.39 -4.32 -0.76
N GLN A 897 -1.80 -3.14 -0.58
CA GLN A 897 -1.86 -2.07 -1.56
C GLN A 897 -1.07 -2.37 -2.86
N ILE A 898 -0.08 -3.26 -2.81
CA ILE A 898 0.68 -3.68 -4.00
C ILE A 898 0.06 -4.93 -4.65
N ARG A 899 -0.45 -5.87 -3.85
CA ARG A 899 -0.82 -7.21 -4.30
C ARG A 899 -2.32 -7.37 -4.55
N GLU A 900 -3.14 -7.14 -3.53
CA GLU A 900 -4.60 -7.28 -3.57
C GLU A 900 -5.22 -6.17 -4.41
N ALA A 901 -4.82 -4.91 -4.15
CA ALA A 901 -5.31 -3.75 -4.87
C ALA A 901 -5.01 -3.82 -6.37
N GLU A 902 -3.88 -4.41 -6.78
CA GLU A 902 -3.53 -4.57 -8.19
C GLU A 902 -4.46 -5.58 -8.90
N THR A 903 -4.90 -6.63 -8.21
CA THR A 903 -5.92 -7.55 -8.74
C THR A 903 -7.26 -6.85 -8.90
N VAL A 904 -7.68 -6.06 -7.89
CA VAL A 904 -8.92 -5.26 -7.96
C VAL A 904 -8.86 -4.27 -9.14
N GLN A 905 -7.72 -3.62 -9.36
CA GLN A 905 -7.48 -2.72 -10.48
C GLN A 905 -7.58 -3.43 -11.84
N ALA A 906 -7.09 -4.67 -11.93
CA ALA A 906 -7.22 -5.47 -13.16
C ALA A 906 -8.67 -5.83 -13.48
N ILE A 907 -9.44 -6.26 -12.48
CA ILE A 907 -10.88 -6.56 -12.66
C ILE A 907 -11.65 -5.32 -13.07
N ALA A 908 -11.34 -4.18 -12.46
CA ALA A 908 -12.00 -2.91 -12.72
C ALA A 908 -11.88 -2.41 -14.16
N ARG A 909 -10.92 -2.93 -14.94
CA ARG A 909 -10.79 -2.61 -16.37
C ARG A 909 -12.01 -3.02 -17.19
N LEU A 910 -12.80 -3.98 -16.73
CA LEU A 910 -14.04 -4.39 -17.37
C LEU A 910 -15.22 -3.43 -17.14
N ARG A 911 -15.06 -2.36 -16.34
CA ARG A 911 -16.10 -1.35 -16.04
C ARG A 911 -17.45 -1.98 -15.60
N LEU A 912 -17.39 -2.90 -14.63
CA LEU A 912 -18.50 -3.78 -14.24
C LEU A 912 -19.74 -3.10 -13.65
N VAL A 913 -19.65 -1.83 -13.23
CA VAL A 913 -20.76 -1.13 -12.56
C VAL A 913 -21.87 -0.73 -13.53
N TRP A 914 -21.51 -0.31 -14.74
CA TRP A 914 -22.45 0.13 -15.79
C TRP A 914 -22.48 -0.82 -16.98
N ALA A 915 -22.02 -2.06 -16.80
CA ALA A 915 -22.08 -3.04 -17.87
C ALA A 915 -23.55 -3.32 -18.24
N ASP A 916 -23.84 -3.36 -19.54
CA ASP A 916 -25.19 -3.68 -20.04
C ASP A 916 -25.57 -5.15 -19.83
N TYR A 917 -24.59 -5.99 -19.53
CA TYR A 917 -24.74 -7.43 -19.35
C TYR A 917 -23.75 -7.99 -18.33
N GLN A 918 -24.02 -9.20 -17.84
CA GLN A 918 -23.15 -9.88 -16.88
C GLN A 918 -21.85 -10.35 -17.53
N LYS A 919 -20.74 -9.76 -17.11
CA LYS A 919 -19.38 -10.12 -17.55
C LYS A 919 -18.79 -11.26 -16.71
N ARG A 920 -17.68 -11.83 -17.19
CA ARG A 920 -17.03 -12.99 -16.55
C ARG A 920 -15.64 -12.63 -16.02
N VAL A 921 -15.33 -13.07 -14.80
CA VAL A 921 -14.04 -12.84 -14.15
C VAL A 921 -13.49 -14.18 -13.67
N PHE A 922 -12.32 -14.56 -14.19
CA PHE A 922 -11.58 -15.74 -13.75
C PHE A 922 -10.30 -15.32 -13.02
N LEU A 923 -10.20 -15.68 -11.75
CA LEU A 923 -9.02 -15.46 -10.93
C LEU A 923 -8.24 -16.77 -10.80
N LEU A 924 -7.08 -16.86 -11.45
CA LEU A 924 -6.27 -18.08 -11.48
C LEU A 924 -5.24 -18.09 -10.32
N SER A 925 -5.65 -17.55 -9.17
CA SER A 925 -4.90 -17.59 -7.92
C SER A 925 -5.83 -17.66 -6.71
N ASN A 926 -5.34 -18.29 -5.66
CA ASN A 926 -6.07 -18.49 -4.41
C ASN A 926 -5.94 -17.34 -3.41
N LEU A 927 -5.52 -16.15 -3.85
CA LEU A 927 -5.48 -14.97 -2.99
C LEU A 927 -6.89 -14.40 -2.85
N PRO A 928 -7.52 -14.43 -1.66
CA PRO A 928 -8.81 -13.77 -1.47
C PRO A 928 -8.72 -12.29 -1.82
N VAL A 929 -9.68 -11.80 -2.59
CA VAL A 929 -9.77 -10.38 -2.98
C VAL A 929 -11.05 -9.77 -2.43
N GLU A 930 -11.07 -8.45 -2.31
CA GLU A 930 -12.22 -7.68 -1.83
C GLU A 930 -13.30 -7.53 -2.92
N MET A 931 -13.78 -8.65 -3.43
CA MET A 931 -14.85 -8.75 -4.43
C MET A 931 -15.71 -10.00 -4.16
N PRO A 932 -17.04 -9.93 -4.30
CA PRO A 932 -17.90 -11.11 -4.20
C PRO A 932 -17.52 -12.21 -5.20
N VAL A 933 -17.15 -13.39 -4.70
CA VAL A 933 -16.80 -14.60 -5.45
C VAL A 933 -18.02 -15.52 -5.51
N ASP A 934 -18.40 -15.94 -6.71
CA ASP A 934 -19.55 -16.82 -6.93
C ASP A 934 -19.18 -18.29 -6.88
N HIS A 935 -17.99 -18.64 -7.39
CA HIS A 935 -17.54 -20.02 -7.48
C HIS A 935 -16.08 -20.14 -7.02
N LEU A 936 -15.85 -21.04 -6.07
CA LEU A 936 -14.52 -21.55 -5.76
C LEU A 936 -14.33 -22.84 -6.54
N ILE A 937 -13.30 -22.90 -7.37
CA ILE A 937 -13.04 -24.02 -8.26
C ILE A 937 -11.59 -24.48 -8.15
N GLU A 938 -11.33 -25.73 -8.53
CA GLU A 938 -9.97 -26.20 -8.74
C GLU A 938 -9.43 -25.76 -10.10
N PHE A 939 -8.11 -25.61 -10.20
CA PHE A 939 -7.43 -25.21 -11.42
C PHE A 939 -7.70 -26.19 -12.57
N ASN A 940 -7.73 -27.49 -12.28
CA ASN A 940 -8.01 -28.52 -13.28
C ASN A 940 -9.49 -28.53 -13.70
N ASP A 941 -10.40 -28.03 -12.86
CA ASP A 941 -11.79 -27.82 -13.25
C ASP A 941 -11.94 -26.61 -14.18
N LEU A 942 -11.05 -25.62 -14.07
CA LEU A 942 -10.93 -24.51 -15.02
C LEU A 942 -10.33 -24.93 -16.36
N MET A 943 -9.28 -25.76 -16.35
CA MET A 943 -8.61 -26.23 -17.56
C MET A 943 -9.41 -27.33 -18.27
N PRO A 944 -9.45 -27.36 -19.61
CA PRO A 944 -10.26 -28.32 -20.35
C PRO A 944 -9.62 -29.71 -20.28
N ASP A 945 -10.41 -30.72 -19.94
CA ASP A 945 -9.95 -32.11 -20.06
C ASP A 945 -9.93 -32.59 -21.53
N ARG A 946 -9.44 -33.80 -21.78
CA ARG A 946 -9.33 -34.31 -23.17
C ARG A 946 -10.67 -34.32 -23.89
N LEU A 947 -11.75 -34.69 -23.22
CA LEU A 947 -13.06 -34.85 -23.84
C LEU A 947 -13.74 -33.48 -24.05
N GLU A 948 -13.53 -32.53 -23.14
CA GLU A 948 -13.94 -31.13 -23.35
C GLU A 948 -13.22 -30.52 -24.55
N MET A 949 -11.92 -30.74 -24.69
CA MET A 949 -11.15 -30.28 -25.85
C MET A 949 -11.71 -30.84 -27.16
N GLU A 950 -12.08 -32.12 -27.16
CA GLU A 950 -12.70 -32.76 -28.32
C GLU A 950 -14.09 -32.22 -28.62
N LEU A 951 -14.91 -32.00 -27.59
CA LEU A 951 -16.23 -31.37 -27.75
C LEU A 951 -16.08 -29.97 -28.36
N ILE A 952 -15.15 -29.14 -27.87
CA ILE A 952 -14.88 -27.79 -28.39
C ILE A 952 -14.37 -27.86 -29.83
N ARG A 953 -13.54 -28.84 -30.16
CA ARG A 953 -12.93 -28.99 -31.49
C ARG A 953 -13.89 -29.51 -32.55
N THR A 954 -14.68 -30.52 -32.19
CA THR A 954 -15.51 -31.29 -33.15
C THR A 954 -16.98 -30.89 -33.12
N GLY A 955 -17.43 -30.25 -32.04
CA GLY A 955 -18.83 -29.82 -31.88
C GLY A 955 -19.75 -30.90 -31.32
N ASP A 956 -19.25 -32.12 -31.08
CA ASP A 956 -20.05 -33.20 -30.49
C ASP A 956 -19.20 -34.13 -29.63
N LEU A 957 -19.84 -34.85 -28.71
CA LEU A 957 -19.15 -35.81 -27.84
C LEU A 957 -20.08 -36.95 -27.37
N PRO A 958 -19.70 -38.23 -27.57
CA PRO A 958 -20.40 -39.35 -26.96
C PRO A 958 -20.23 -39.36 -25.44
N LEU A 959 -21.33 -39.54 -24.70
CA LEU A 959 -21.35 -39.53 -23.22
C LEU A 959 -21.48 -40.92 -22.59
N THR A 960 -21.14 -41.97 -23.34
CA THR A 960 -21.10 -43.35 -22.80
C THR A 960 -19.89 -44.11 -23.33
N PRO A 961 -19.30 -45.04 -22.56
CA PRO A 961 -18.12 -45.79 -23.00
C PRO A 961 -18.30 -46.50 -24.36
N PRO A 962 -19.40 -47.24 -24.62
CA PRO A 962 -19.61 -47.85 -25.93
C PRO A 962 -19.86 -46.82 -27.05
N GLY A 963 -20.41 -45.65 -26.72
CA GLY A 963 -20.56 -44.56 -27.68
C GLY A 963 -19.21 -43.97 -28.08
N LEU A 964 -18.29 -43.80 -27.13
CA LEU A 964 -16.94 -43.30 -27.37
C LEU A 964 -16.16 -44.26 -28.29
N GLU A 965 -16.23 -45.56 -28.00
CA GLU A 965 -15.58 -46.61 -28.81
C GLU A 965 -16.05 -46.64 -30.26
N LYS A 966 -17.35 -46.43 -30.49
CA LYS A 966 -17.96 -46.53 -31.82
C LYS A 966 -17.87 -45.25 -32.63
N MET A 967 -18.12 -44.10 -31.99
CA MET A 967 -18.20 -42.82 -32.67
C MET A 967 -16.83 -42.13 -32.75
N ARG A 968 -15.93 -42.39 -31.79
CA ARG A 968 -14.62 -41.74 -31.68
C ARG A 968 -13.46 -42.73 -31.47
N PRO A 969 -13.29 -43.73 -32.37
CA PRO A 969 -12.20 -44.70 -32.26
C PRO A 969 -10.81 -44.02 -32.37
N ASP A 970 -10.74 -42.84 -33.00
CA ASP A 970 -9.54 -42.00 -33.11
C ASP A 970 -8.95 -41.59 -31.75
N LEU A 971 -9.77 -41.55 -30.68
CA LEU A 971 -9.30 -41.20 -29.35
C LEU A 971 -8.55 -42.34 -28.64
N GLY A 972 -8.64 -43.57 -29.17
CA GLY A 972 -7.92 -44.75 -28.68
C GLY A 972 -8.43 -45.30 -27.34
N TYR A 973 -9.64 -44.93 -26.92
CA TYR A 973 -10.26 -45.42 -25.69
C TYR A 973 -11.15 -46.63 -25.95
N ALA A 974 -10.86 -47.75 -25.28
CA ALA A 974 -11.64 -48.98 -25.37
C ALA A 974 -11.72 -49.75 -24.04
N GLY A 975 -12.83 -50.45 -23.82
CA GLY A 975 -13.08 -51.37 -22.71
C GLY A 975 -12.98 -50.69 -21.34
N ALA A 976 -11.99 -51.09 -20.56
CA ALA A 976 -11.77 -50.53 -19.22
C ALA A 976 -11.28 -49.07 -19.27
N SER A 977 -10.52 -48.68 -20.30
CA SER A 977 -10.01 -47.32 -20.43
C SER A 977 -11.11 -46.30 -20.74
N ALA A 978 -12.07 -46.66 -21.59
CA ALA A 978 -13.26 -45.85 -21.86
C ALA A 978 -14.15 -45.73 -20.60
N ARG A 979 -14.33 -46.83 -19.84
CA ARG A 979 -15.11 -46.82 -18.59
C ARG A 979 -14.53 -45.90 -17.52
N LYS A 980 -13.20 -45.85 -17.40
CA LYS A 980 -12.52 -44.97 -16.43
C LYS A 980 -12.76 -43.49 -16.70
N LEU A 981 -12.92 -43.06 -17.95
CA LEU A 981 -13.18 -41.65 -18.28
C LEU A 981 -14.52 -41.13 -17.76
N PHE A 982 -15.52 -41.98 -17.58
CA PHE A 982 -16.83 -41.56 -17.07
C PHE A 982 -16.93 -41.67 -15.54
N GLN A 983 -15.80 -41.91 -14.86
CA GLN A 983 -15.69 -41.78 -13.41
C GLN A 983 -15.46 -40.31 -13.04
N SER A 984 -16.12 -39.84 -11.98
CA SER A 984 -16.16 -38.42 -11.59
C SER A 984 -14.79 -37.84 -11.20
N ASP A 985 -13.81 -38.69 -10.89
CA ASP A 985 -12.42 -38.34 -10.56
C ASP A 985 -11.49 -38.28 -11.78
N ARG A 986 -11.94 -38.70 -12.98
CA ARG A 986 -11.07 -38.88 -14.16
C ARG A 986 -11.38 -37.95 -15.32
N SER A 987 -12.64 -37.58 -15.51
CA SER A 987 -13.04 -36.57 -16.48
C SER A 987 -14.40 -36.00 -16.10
N LYS A 988 -14.64 -34.76 -16.54
CA LYS A 988 -15.91 -34.05 -16.36
C LYS A 988 -17.05 -34.70 -17.14
N ALA A 989 -16.78 -35.66 -18.02
CA ALA A 989 -17.79 -36.37 -18.80
C ALA A 989 -18.78 -37.18 -17.97
N SER A 990 -18.53 -37.42 -16.67
CA SER A 990 -19.50 -38.01 -15.76
C SER A 990 -20.75 -37.14 -15.56
N ASP A 991 -20.62 -35.82 -15.69
CA ASP A 991 -21.74 -34.87 -15.69
C ASP A 991 -21.65 -33.95 -16.93
N PRO A 992 -22.59 -34.07 -17.89
CA PRO A 992 -22.59 -33.24 -19.10
C PRO A 992 -22.60 -31.74 -18.84
N LYS A 993 -23.11 -31.28 -17.68
CA LYS A 993 -23.05 -29.85 -17.33
C LYS A 993 -21.64 -29.42 -16.94
N ARG A 994 -20.83 -30.30 -16.33
CA ARG A 994 -19.42 -30.02 -15.98
C ARG A 994 -18.57 -29.81 -17.23
N LEU A 995 -18.83 -30.56 -18.31
CA LEU A 995 -18.15 -30.42 -19.62
C LEU A 995 -18.32 -29.04 -20.28
N LEU A 996 -19.30 -28.26 -19.82
CA LEU A 996 -19.66 -26.99 -20.43
C LEU A 996 -19.34 -25.80 -19.53
N THR A 997 -18.79 -26.04 -18.34
CA THR A 997 -18.56 -25.01 -17.31
C THR A 997 -17.68 -23.88 -17.83
N GLN A 998 -16.73 -24.22 -18.71
CA GLN A 998 -15.76 -23.30 -19.29
C GLN A 998 -16.26 -22.56 -20.53
N LEU A 999 -17.44 -22.92 -21.06
CA LEU A 999 -18.01 -22.26 -22.21
C LEU A 999 -18.87 -21.04 -21.80
N PRO A 1000 -18.97 -20.02 -22.67
CA PRO A 1000 -19.84 -18.88 -22.44
C PRO A 1000 -21.29 -19.29 -22.20
N THR A 1001 -22.01 -18.50 -21.39
CA THR A 1001 -23.35 -18.87 -20.90
C THR A 1001 -24.34 -19.11 -22.03
N LEU A 1002 -24.35 -18.24 -23.04
CA LEU A 1002 -25.24 -18.39 -24.18
C LEU A 1002 -24.94 -19.68 -24.95
N VAL A 1003 -23.66 -19.99 -25.21
CA VAL A 1003 -23.27 -21.27 -25.82
C VAL A 1003 -23.83 -22.44 -25.02
N ARG A 1004 -23.66 -22.44 -23.69
CA ARG A 1004 -24.15 -23.52 -22.81
C ARG A 1004 -25.65 -23.75 -22.96
N THR A 1005 -26.45 -22.69 -23.04
CA THR A 1005 -27.92 -22.79 -23.17
C THR A 1005 -28.37 -23.35 -24.52
N THR A 1006 -27.52 -23.28 -25.55
CA THR A 1006 -27.83 -23.81 -26.89
C THR A 1006 -27.44 -25.28 -27.10
N VAL A 1007 -26.73 -25.88 -26.14
CA VAL A 1007 -26.25 -27.27 -26.24
C VAL A 1007 -27.41 -28.25 -26.18
N GLN A 1008 -27.44 -29.18 -27.14
CA GLN A 1008 -28.43 -30.26 -27.20
C GLN A 1008 -27.83 -31.59 -26.77
N ILE A 1009 -28.65 -32.43 -26.15
CA ILE A 1009 -28.30 -33.79 -25.76
C ILE A 1009 -29.26 -34.79 -26.38
N ALA A 1010 -28.70 -35.77 -27.09
CA ALA A 1010 -29.44 -36.89 -27.64
C ALA A 1010 -29.40 -38.06 -26.66
N THR A 1011 -30.56 -38.59 -26.28
CA THR A 1011 -30.70 -39.84 -25.51
C THR A 1011 -31.35 -40.88 -26.40
N PHE A 1012 -30.75 -42.07 -26.54
CA PHE A 1012 -31.24 -43.10 -27.47
C PHE A 1012 -30.88 -44.50 -26.99
N LYS A 1013 -31.49 -45.54 -27.58
CA LYS A 1013 -31.18 -46.94 -27.33
C LYS A 1013 -30.50 -47.61 -28.52
N ALA A 1014 -29.39 -48.32 -28.29
CA ALA A 1014 -28.64 -49.08 -29.30
C ALA A 1014 -27.90 -50.29 -28.68
N GLY A 1015 -27.44 -51.26 -29.50
CA GLY A 1015 -26.67 -52.45 -29.06
C GLY A 1015 -27.13 -53.78 -29.66
N ASN A 1016 -26.30 -54.83 -29.57
CA ASN A 1016 -26.63 -56.20 -30.01
C ASN A 1016 -27.28 -57.00 -28.87
N GLU A 1017 -28.43 -57.61 -29.13
CA GLU A 1017 -29.24 -58.47 -28.23
C GLU A 1017 -29.89 -57.78 -27.00
N ARG A 1018 -29.28 -56.76 -26.39
CA ARG A 1018 -29.90 -55.89 -25.37
C ARG A 1018 -29.67 -54.41 -25.69
N LYS A 1019 -30.76 -53.69 -25.94
CA LYS A 1019 -30.75 -52.24 -26.20
C LYS A 1019 -30.44 -51.47 -24.90
N THR A 1020 -29.30 -50.82 -24.82
CA THR A 1020 -28.90 -49.97 -23.67
C THR A 1020 -29.08 -48.49 -24.00
N THR A 1021 -29.36 -47.67 -22.98
CA THR A 1021 -29.50 -46.22 -23.15
C THR A 1021 -28.12 -45.58 -23.29
N HIS A 1022 -27.97 -44.75 -24.31
CA HIS A 1022 -26.79 -43.96 -24.62
C HIS A 1022 -27.15 -42.48 -24.66
N ARG A 1023 -26.14 -41.64 -24.41
CA ARG A 1023 -26.23 -40.18 -24.46
C ARG A 1023 -25.13 -39.65 -25.36
N HIS A 1024 -25.42 -38.59 -26.10
CA HIS A 1024 -24.48 -37.89 -26.98
C HIS A 1024 -24.75 -36.39 -26.92
N LEU A 1025 -23.70 -35.59 -26.74
CA LEU A 1025 -23.77 -34.15 -26.58
C LEU A 1025 -23.43 -33.44 -27.89
N TYR A 1026 -24.15 -32.35 -28.20
CA TYR A 1026 -23.99 -31.58 -29.42
C TYR A 1026 -23.93 -30.09 -29.11
N LEU A 1027 -22.81 -29.44 -29.45
CA LEU A 1027 -22.73 -27.99 -29.57
C LEU A 1027 -23.55 -27.54 -30.80
N PRO A 1028 -24.11 -26.33 -30.77
CA PRO A 1028 -24.84 -25.78 -31.91
C PRO A 1028 -23.97 -25.69 -33.18
N LYS A 1029 -24.61 -25.80 -34.36
CA LYS A 1029 -23.96 -25.52 -35.65
C LYS A 1029 -24.02 -24.01 -35.94
N ASP A 1030 -23.08 -23.51 -36.73
CA ASP A 1030 -23.01 -22.12 -37.19
C ASP A 1030 -23.19 -21.09 -36.07
N TYR A 1031 -22.69 -21.40 -34.86
CA TYR A 1031 -22.83 -20.50 -33.73
C TYR A 1031 -22.07 -19.20 -34.00
N SER A 1032 -22.79 -18.10 -33.92
CA SER A 1032 -22.27 -16.74 -33.99
C SER A 1032 -22.98 -15.95 -32.91
N GLY A 1033 -22.21 -15.40 -31.96
CA GLY A 1033 -22.79 -14.70 -30.82
C GLY A 1033 -22.10 -13.39 -30.54
N SER A 1034 -22.79 -12.60 -29.73
CA SER A 1034 -22.23 -11.57 -28.87
C SER A 1034 -22.55 -11.97 -27.43
N PRO A 1035 -21.97 -11.31 -26.42
CA PRO A 1035 -22.28 -11.60 -25.02
C PRO A 1035 -23.78 -11.45 -24.66
N THR A 1036 -24.57 -10.76 -25.49
CA THR A 1036 -25.99 -10.45 -25.24
C THR A 1036 -26.97 -11.19 -26.16
N ALA A 1037 -26.50 -11.76 -27.26
CA ALA A 1037 -27.35 -12.45 -28.23
C ALA A 1037 -26.57 -13.53 -28.98
N SER A 1038 -27.19 -14.68 -29.24
CA SER A 1038 -26.59 -15.74 -30.07
C SER A 1038 -27.49 -16.10 -31.24
N LEU A 1039 -26.86 -16.28 -32.40
CA LEU A 1039 -27.41 -16.89 -33.60
C LEU A 1039 -26.80 -18.27 -33.72
N TYR A 1040 -27.64 -19.27 -33.93
CA TYR A 1040 -27.17 -20.63 -34.07
C TYR A 1040 -28.17 -21.50 -34.82
N THR A 1041 -27.67 -22.57 -35.43
CA THR A 1041 -28.47 -23.58 -36.09
C THR A 1041 -28.56 -24.81 -35.17
N PRO A 1042 -29.74 -25.16 -34.62
CA PRO A 1042 -29.88 -26.37 -33.81
C PRO A 1042 -29.72 -27.63 -34.67
N TRP A 1043 -29.34 -28.72 -34.03
CA TRP A 1043 -29.40 -30.05 -34.62
C TRP A 1043 -30.85 -30.52 -34.70
N THR A 1044 -31.20 -31.12 -35.84
CA THR A 1044 -32.48 -31.81 -36.03
C THR A 1044 -32.35 -33.30 -35.68
N GLU A 1045 -33.46 -33.95 -35.31
CA GLU A 1045 -33.43 -35.40 -35.03
C GLU A 1045 -32.93 -36.22 -36.21
N ALA A 1046 -33.26 -35.82 -37.45
CA ALA A 1046 -32.81 -36.50 -38.66
C ALA A 1046 -31.29 -36.42 -38.85
N GLU A 1047 -30.70 -35.26 -38.59
CA GLU A 1047 -29.24 -35.07 -38.65
C GLU A 1047 -28.53 -35.83 -37.53
N VAL A 1048 -29.05 -35.80 -36.31
CA VAL A 1048 -28.50 -36.56 -35.18
C VAL A 1048 -28.58 -38.07 -35.46
N LEU A 1049 -29.69 -38.54 -36.01
CA LEU A 1049 -29.85 -39.96 -36.37
C LEU A 1049 -28.83 -40.37 -37.45
N ALA A 1050 -28.68 -39.55 -38.50
CA ALA A 1050 -27.70 -39.80 -39.57
C ALA A 1050 -26.26 -39.78 -39.03
N HIS A 1051 -25.93 -38.82 -38.17
CA HIS A 1051 -24.63 -38.74 -37.52
C HIS A 1051 -24.34 -39.98 -36.67
N LEU A 1052 -25.23 -40.34 -35.76
CA LEU A 1052 -25.08 -41.50 -34.89
C LEU A 1052 -25.03 -42.83 -35.67
N ALA A 1053 -25.72 -42.93 -36.82
CA ALA A 1053 -25.71 -44.13 -37.67
C ALA A 1053 -24.32 -44.43 -38.24
N THR A 1054 -23.44 -43.44 -38.37
CA THR A 1054 -22.06 -43.64 -38.88
C THR A 1054 -21.23 -44.56 -37.97
N GLY A 1055 -21.39 -44.47 -36.65
CA GLY A 1055 -20.69 -45.35 -35.69
C GLY A 1055 -21.52 -46.52 -35.18
N TRP A 1056 -22.85 -46.35 -35.06
CA TRP A 1056 -23.73 -47.40 -34.52
C TRP A 1056 -24.27 -48.38 -35.56
N GLY A 1057 -24.23 -48.01 -36.85
CA GLY A 1057 -24.81 -48.73 -37.97
C GLY A 1057 -26.22 -48.25 -38.32
N GLU A 1058 -26.58 -48.34 -39.61
CA GLU A 1058 -27.93 -47.99 -40.08
C GLU A 1058 -29.00 -48.86 -39.41
N GLY A 1059 -30.08 -48.23 -38.92
CA GLY A 1059 -31.19 -48.91 -38.25
C GLY A 1059 -30.91 -49.42 -36.83
N ALA A 1060 -29.71 -49.20 -36.28
CA ALA A 1060 -29.33 -49.68 -34.95
C ALA A 1060 -29.85 -48.82 -33.78
N ILE A 1061 -30.38 -47.62 -34.08
CA ILE A 1061 -30.82 -46.63 -33.11
C ILE A 1061 -32.34 -46.67 -32.97
N SER A 1062 -32.83 -46.61 -31.74
CA SER A 1062 -34.26 -46.53 -31.43
C SER A 1062 -34.50 -45.64 -30.21
N GLU A 1063 -35.73 -45.13 -30.06
CA GLU A 1063 -36.10 -44.24 -28.94
C GLU A 1063 -35.18 -43.01 -28.83
N LEU A 1064 -34.78 -42.42 -29.97
CA LEU A 1064 -34.00 -41.18 -29.98
C LEU A 1064 -34.87 -40.03 -29.46
N LYS A 1065 -34.34 -39.29 -28.50
CA LYS A 1065 -34.91 -38.08 -27.94
C LYS A 1065 -33.83 -37.00 -27.93
N LEU A 1066 -34.09 -35.87 -28.57
CA LEU A 1066 -33.18 -34.72 -28.62
C LEU A 1066 -33.75 -33.55 -27.82
N GLU A 1067 -32.99 -33.06 -26.85
CA GLU A 1067 -33.43 -31.97 -25.95
C GLU A 1067 -32.31 -30.97 -25.71
N TYR A 1068 -32.63 -29.74 -25.32
CA TYR A 1068 -31.64 -28.80 -24.79
C TYR A 1068 -31.19 -29.24 -23.40
N LEU A 1069 -29.89 -29.20 -23.13
CA LEU A 1069 -29.32 -29.70 -21.88
C LEU A 1069 -29.72 -28.83 -20.67
N TYR A 1070 -29.71 -27.51 -20.87
CA TYR A 1070 -30.31 -26.56 -19.96
C TYR A 1070 -31.69 -26.29 -20.54
N GLY A 1071 -32.72 -27.00 -20.03
CA GLY A 1071 -34.08 -26.85 -20.53
C GLY A 1071 -34.56 -25.39 -20.44
N PRO A 1072 -35.66 -25.03 -21.12
CA PRO A 1072 -36.32 -23.76 -20.82
C PRO A 1072 -36.65 -23.76 -19.32
N GLU A 1073 -36.10 -22.81 -18.54
CA GLU A 1073 -36.64 -22.59 -17.20
C GLU A 1073 -38.13 -22.24 -17.36
N PRO A 1074 -39.03 -22.85 -16.57
CA PRO A 1074 -40.44 -22.47 -16.57
C PRO A 1074 -40.66 -21.02 -16.17
#